data_AF-A0A2D5V6R1-F1
#
_entry.id   AF-A0A2D5V6R1-F1
#
_cell.length_a   1.000
_cell.length_b   1.000
_cell.length_c   1.000
_cell.angle_alpha   90.00
_cell.angle_beta   90.00
_cell.angle_gamma   90.00
#
_symmetry.space_group_name_H-M   'P 1'
#
loop_
_entity.id
_entity.type
_entity.pdbx_description
1 polymer ?
#
loop_
_entity_poly.entity_id
_entity_poly.type
_entity_poly.pdbx_seq_one_letter_code
_entity_poly.pdbx_strand_id
1 'polypeptide(L)'
;MTLEQQLEALSARNALIPCNPQGDDAKSGLQAILKPLQKSTLTDALRSSYSKEQLDEFKEYAQREFDAMGQINRQRMESLVTLASEEMHNTMFEGLFLFDTNQVDAPPMEVQERTKQFDENGKPVMRTLSYPVFKEGAPFGIEGGLRFLPKKMCEGGEISIFNYLQEEYPEICGQFQQAQILPIKALTTIGSLGGIGHKPDSDMDAQIIIDTNPEYSGSWNDGDFFVALITVIINHFHDHYYHQVLPSEDRNALKKDAVAALLEQIGEGLSAEESKVADVIFESSFRKEVYRLIQERLQKLSADEQGELFRTPISHTVREYPDCEIFLDALKQFFSFLKKESADDLRKRCFPFSMAKLSGEVVSHWMGLYYREHFLGEESARLVLAQQGLDPKASGPQQEKALLGHLKNSPASSDFSIDFLEQLTSRMARTYQGKLPEVVQLLQQQCGKLELPEDHTQKLSATLDEHFRVHMTQLAQAYSDFEAKLREVEIEFPIHQKVFQAEAYLTKKYPSTEIHFFTNILRRQRAGQHTPFLVSPEGSMAYSNMLNDFLLNPAVVLCGITPMPFDLPYEFQVLQQLGVFPEDEWQLTQTTHAPSDENGEKVGEDLVETFTLRKLPSWGETKIPRKKFLEHATPIFLRESEKVSHRNLPKALLNCWWLEMIVCIDKEEDPPTSLTRLLWNPDQRYFISKELEGSLVEGLRQLEADFPELPLDPWWLKFTEMLSRFESYEQPEETVQDFALDTLSVTQKQIIFCFAQHIRISDIIDYGNDGKAIWIDDTVSWRTRALIAFYNLFFSDPEERLELIRFSQGRDDAGNRTEKILKKLFLESMQRTDKKLCSLGHDNGVDNIAEHLLKVGDSSADLENPKKFLSPLLAVV
;
A
#
# COMPACT_ATOMS: atom_id res chain seq x y z
N MET A 1 -8.87 2.56 24.86
CA MET A 1 -9.28 3.95 25.19
C MET A 1 -9.67 4.02 26.67
N THR A 2 -9.82 5.20 27.29
CA THR A 2 -10.45 5.30 28.63
C THR A 2 -11.96 5.04 28.51
N LEU A 3 -12.62 4.65 29.60
CA LEU A 3 -14.08 4.46 29.61
C LEU A 3 -14.84 5.73 29.15
N GLU A 4 -14.31 6.91 29.45
CA GLU A 4 -14.91 8.18 29.01
C GLU A 4 -14.79 8.38 27.50
N GLN A 5 -13.61 8.12 26.93
CA GLN A 5 -13.39 8.16 25.48
C GLN A 5 -14.26 7.13 24.75
N GLN A 6 -14.41 5.92 25.30
CA GLN A 6 -15.31 4.90 24.75
C GLN A 6 -16.76 5.35 24.78
N LEU A 7 -17.19 5.99 25.87
CA LEU A 7 -18.55 6.50 26.02
C LEU A 7 -18.83 7.63 25.02
N GLU A 8 -17.87 8.52 24.80
CA GLU A 8 -17.96 9.59 23.81
C GLU A 8 -18.07 9.02 22.40
N ALA A 9 -17.16 8.11 22.02
CA ALA A 9 -17.18 7.44 20.73
C ALA A 9 -18.52 6.71 20.51
N LEU A 10 -18.96 5.89 21.47
CA LEU A 10 -20.21 5.14 21.37
C LEU A 10 -21.44 6.06 21.32
N SER A 11 -21.41 7.20 22.01
CA SER A 11 -22.49 8.21 21.96
C SER A 11 -22.58 8.85 20.58
N ALA A 12 -21.44 9.19 19.96
CA ALA A 12 -21.40 9.70 18.58
C ALA A 12 -21.98 8.68 17.59
N ARG A 13 -21.70 7.38 17.76
CA ARG A 13 -22.28 6.31 16.95
C ARG A 13 -23.78 6.14 17.18
N ASN A 14 -24.23 6.25 18.43
CA ASN A 14 -25.64 6.18 18.77
C ASN A 14 -26.46 7.32 18.11
N ALA A 15 -25.86 8.49 17.93
CA ALA A 15 -26.50 9.61 17.24
C ALA A 15 -26.75 9.34 15.73
N LEU A 16 -26.00 8.42 15.13
CA LEU A 16 -26.16 7.99 13.72
C LEU A 16 -27.27 6.95 13.53
N ILE A 17 -27.97 6.57 14.60
CA ILE A 17 -29.08 5.61 14.58
C ILE A 17 -30.33 6.32 15.11
N PRO A 18 -31.14 6.93 14.23
CA PRO A 18 -32.23 7.82 14.65
C PRO A 18 -33.29 7.15 15.55
N CYS A 19 -33.47 5.83 15.42
CA CYS A 19 -34.43 5.07 16.23
C CYS A 19 -33.92 4.68 17.63
N ASN A 20 -32.64 4.92 17.94
CA ASN A 20 -32.11 4.67 19.28
C ASN A 20 -32.46 5.80 20.26
N PRO A 21 -32.58 5.50 21.57
CA PRO A 21 -32.71 6.54 22.61
C PRO A 21 -31.56 7.56 22.53
N GLN A 22 -31.87 8.85 22.73
CA GLN A 22 -30.90 9.95 22.73
C GLN A 22 -30.96 10.73 24.06
N GLY A 23 -29.94 11.56 24.35
CA GLY A 23 -29.88 12.39 25.57
C GLY A 23 -29.27 11.68 26.79
N ASP A 24 -29.46 12.26 27.99
CA ASP A 24 -28.78 11.84 29.23
C ASP A 24 -29.12 10.41 29.67
N ASP A 25 -30.37 9.99 29.46
CA ASP A 25 -30.82 8.62 29.74
C ASP A 25 -30.11 7.60 28.84
N ALA A 26 -29.86 7.96 27.57
CA ALA A 26 -29.10 7.13 26.65
C ALA A 26 -27.65 7.01 27.10
N LYS A 27 -27.01 8.12 27.51
CA LYS A 27 -25.63 8.12 28.02
C LYS A 27 -25.46 7.18 29.22
N SER A 28 -26.40 7.18 30.15
CA SER A 28 -26.41 6.26 31.29
C SER A 28 -26.51 4.79 30.87
N GLY A 29 -27.35 4.49 29.86
CA GLY A 29 -27.48 3.17 29.26
C GLY A 29 -26.21 2.70 28.55
N LEU A 30 -25.58 3.57 27.75
CA LEU A 30 -24.33 3.27 27.06
C LEU A 30 -23.19 3.00 28.05
N GLN A 31 -23.11 3.76 29.14
CA GLN A 31 -22.13 3.51 30.19
C GLN A 31 -22.35 2.15 30.87
N ALA A 32 -23.60 1.74 31.07
CA ALA A 32 -23.92 0.42 31.63
C ALA A 32 -23.50 -0.73 30.70
N ILE A 33 -23.54 -0.52 29.38
CA ILE A 33 -23.04 -1.47 28.38
C ILE A 33 -21.50 -1.59 28.45
N LEU A 34 -20.78 -0.47 28.59
CA LEU A 34 -19.32 -0.46 28.52
C LEU A 34 -18.61 -0.94 29.81
N LYS A 35 -19.20 -0.71 30.99
CA LYS A 35 -18.63 -1.13 32.29
C LYS A 35 -18.21 -2.62 32.35
N PRO A 36 -19.05 -3.59 31.95
CA PRO A 36 -18.66 -5.01 31.98
C PRO A 36 -17.61 -5.37 30.92
N LEU A 37 -17.40 -4.52 29.91
CA LEU A 37 -16.47 -4.72 28.79
C LEU A 37 -15.08 -4.13 29.04
N GLN A 38 -14.76 -3.67 30.25
CA GLN A 38 -13.42 -3.18 30.60
C GLN A 38 -12.38 -4.28 30.81
N LYS A 39 -12.63 -5.49 30.28
CA LYS A 39 -11.75 -6.65 30.35
C LYS A 39 -10.91 -6.74 29.07
N SER A 40 -9.84 -7.53 29.09
CA SER A 40 -8.91 -7.69 27.97
C SER A 40 -9.05 -9.07 27.31
N THR A 41 -10.26 -9.64 27.27
CA THR A 41 -10.46 -11.03 26.87
C THR A 41 -9.99 -11.28 25.43
N LEU A 42 -10.39 -10.42 24.50
CA LEU A 42 -9.98 -10.52 23.09
C LEU A 42 -8.50 -10.18 22.89
N THR A 43 -7.99 -9.18 23.62
CA THR A 43 -6.57 -8.77 23.56
C THR A 43 -5.65 -9.86 24.06
N ASP A 44 -5.97 -10.50 25.19
CA ASP A 44 -5.20 -11.62 25.72
C ASP A 44 -5.29 -12.85 24.81
N ALA A 45 -6.45 -13.09 24.20
CA ALA A 45 -6.61 -14.12 23.18
C ALA A 45 -5.72 -13.86 21.96
N LEU A 46 -5.66 -12.61 21.46
CA LEU A 46 -4.81 -12.21 20.34
C LEU A 46 -3.33 -12.42 20.66
N ARG A 47 -2.88 -11.98 21.85
CA ARG A 47 -1.50 -12.20 22.30
C ARG A 47 -1.17 -13.69 22.37
N SER A 48 -2.09 -14.52 22.89
CA SER A 48 -1.89 -15.97 23.01
C SER A 48 -1.95 -16.74 21.69
N SER A 49 -2.39 -16.10 20.60
CA SER A 49 -2.47 -16.74 19.28
C SER A 49 -1.12 -16.80 18.55
N TYR A 50 -0.11 -16.12 19.08
CA TYR A 50 1.28 -16.16 18.58
C TYR A 50 2.13 -17.07 19.47
N SER A 51 3.02 -17.84 18.86
CA SER A 51 4.06 -18.55 19.59
C SER A 51 5.17 -17.59 20.02
N LYS A 52 5.92 -17.96 21.05
CA LYS A 52 7.05 -17.14 21.50
C LYS A 52 8.13 -17.06 20.43
N GLU A 53 8.41 -18.18 19.78
CA GLU A 53 9.40 -18.30 18.70
C GLU A 53 9.06 -17.34 17.54
N GLN A 54 7.78 -17.27 17.15
CA GLN A 54 7.32 -16.34 16.13
C GLN A 54 7.55 -14.87 16.52
N LEU A 55 7.27 -14.51 17.77
CA LEU A 55 7.45 -13.13 18.26
C LEU A 55 8.94 -12.76 18.37
N ASP A 56 9.79 -13.70 18.80
CA ASP A 56 11.24 -13.50 18.89
C ASP A 56 11.83 -13.29 17.47
N GLU A 57 11.39 -14.08 16.47
CA GLU A 57 11.76 -13.88 15.06
C GLU A 57 11.33 -12.48 14.58
N PHE A 58 10.07 -12.08 14.77
CA PHE A 58 9.59 -10.77 14.34
C PHE A 58 10.39 -9.62 14.95
N LYS A 59 10.78 -9.74 16.21
CA LYS A 59 11.58 -8.72 16.89
C LYS A 59 12.99 -8.61 16.30
N GLU A 60 13.63 -9.72 15.97
CA GLU A 60 14.92 -9.74 15.29
C GLU A 60 14.85 -9.11 13.90
N TYR A 61 13.86 -9.51 13.09
CA TYR A 61 13.62 -8.93 11.76
C TYR A 61 13.36 -7.43 11.85
N ALA A 62 12.45 -7.00 12.72
CA ALA A 62 12.09 -5.60 12.90
C ALA A 62 13.29 -4.74 13.30
N GLN A 63 14.14 -5.22 14.23
CA GLN A 63 15.31 -4.48 14.68
C GLN A 63 16.35 -4.32 13.56
N ARG A 64 16.63 -5.39 12.81
CA ARG A 64 17.58 -5.33 11.68
C ARG A 64 17.08 -4.41 10.58
N GLU A 65 15.83 -4.56 10.15
CA GLU A 65 15.25 -3.76 9.08
C GLU A 65 15.20 -2.28 9.47
N PHE A 66 14.76 -1.97 10.70
CA PHE A 66 14.65 -0.60 11.20
C PHE A 66 16.00 0.11 11.31
N ASP A 67 17.05 -0.59 11.75
CA ASP A 67 18.40 -0.02 11.81
C ASP A 67 18.95 0.26 10.40
N ALA A 68 18.79 -0.69 9.47
CA ALA A 68 19.18 -0.54 8.08
C ALA A 68 18.49 0.65 7.40
N MET A 69 17.17 0.82 7.58
CA MET A 69 16.43 1.97 7.06
C MET A 69 17.01 3.31 7.56
N GLY A 70 17.36 3.40 8.84
CA GLY A 70 17.95 4.60 9.42
C GLY A 70 19.29 4.96 8.79
N GLN A 71 20.17 3.96 8.64
CA GLN A 71 21.48 4.12 8.02
C GLN A 71 21.37 4.54 6.55
N ILE A 72 20.53 3.84 5.78
CA ILE A 72 20.29 4.13 4.36
C ILE A 72 19.74 5.55 4.17
N ASN A 73 18.75 5.96 4.97
CA ASN A 73 18.19 7.31 4.86
C ASN A 73 19.24 8.40 5.11
N ARG A 74 20.14 8.21 6.08
CA ARG A 74 21.24 9.15 6.36
C ARG A 74 22.25 9.20 5.20
N GLN A 75 22.67 8.05 4.69
CA GLN A 75 23.62 7.97 3.57
C GLN A 75 23.06 8.64 2.31
N ARG A 76 21.78 8.39 2.01
CA ARG A 76 21.11 8.99 0.86
C ARG A 76 20.92 10.49 1.01
N MET A 77 20.59 10.95 2.22
CA MET A 77 20.52 12.38 2.50
C MET A 77 21.90 13.06 2.36
N GLU A 78 22.97 12.44 2.85
CA GLU A 78 24.34 12.95 2.67
C GLU A 78 24.73 13.05 1.19
N SER A 79 24.38 12.02 0.41
CA SER A 79 24.62 12.02 -1.04
C SER A 79 23.81 13.10 -1.76
N LEU A 80 22.53 13.27 -1.41
CA LEU A 80 21.69 14.35 -1.95
C LEU A 80 22.30 15.72 -1.68
N VAL A 81 22.70 15.99 -0.45
CA VAL A 81 23.32 17.28 -0.06
C VAL A 81 24.61 17.53 -0.85
N THR A 82 25.38 16.49 -1.13
CA THR A 82 26.63 16.58 -1.89
C THR A 82 26.41 16.88 -3.37
N LEU A 83 25.32 16.38 -3.96
CA LEU A 83 25.03 16.53 -5.39
C LEU A 83 24.14 17.74 -5.72
N ALA A 84 23.30 18.17 -4.78
CA ALA A 84 22.34 19.25 -4.97
C ALA A 84 23.00 20.60 -5.24
N SER A 85 22.37 21.39 -6.10
CA SER A 85 22.70 22.79 -6.31
C SER A 85 22.30 23.63 -5.10
N GLU A 86 22.86 24.84 -5.00
CA GLU A 86 22.47 25.83 -3.98
C GLU A 86 20.95 26.13 -4.03
N GLU A 87 20.38 26.24 -5.23
CA GLU A 87 18.95 26.47 -5.43
C GLU A 87 18.10 25.31 -4.90
N MET A 88 18.58 24.07 -5.08
CA MET A 88 17.92 22.88 -4.53
C MET A 88 18.04 22.80 -3.00
N HIS A 89 19.19 23.17 -2.41
CA HIS A 89 19.32 23.27 -0.94
C HIS A 89 18.33 24.29 -0.37
N ASN A 90 18.25 25.47 -0.97
CA ASN A 90 17.34 26.54 -0.54
C ASN A 90 15.88 26.10 -0.67
N THR A 91 15.54 25.46 -1.78
CA THR A 91 14.21 24.88 -2.01
C THR A 91 13.85 23.85 -0.94
N MET A 92 14.77 22.96 -0.59
CA MET A 92 14.56 21.95 0.45
C MET A 92 14.36 22.59 1.83
N PHE A 93 15.16 23.60 2.17
CA PHE A 93 15.05 24.34 3.44
C PHE A 93 13.71 25.08 3.55
N GLU A 94 13.29 25.77 2.49
CA GLU A 94 11.99 26.44 2.47
C GLU A 94 10.84 25.46 2.46
N GLY A 95 10.90 24.38 1.68
CA GLY A 95 9.88 23.33 1.70
C GLY A 95 9.70 22.77 3.11
N LEU A 96 10.80 22.45 3.80
CA LEU A 96 10.78 22.02 5.19
C LEU A 96 10.11 23.06 6.09
N PHE A 97 10.53 24.32 6.00
CA PHE A 97 9.97 25.41 6.80
C PHE A 97 8.47 25.64 6.56
N LEU A 98 8.03 25.65 5.30
CA LEU A 98 6.64 25.90 4.92
C LEU A 98 5.71 24.78 5.41
N PHE A 99 6.16 23.53 5.47
CA PHE A 99 5.36 22.41 5.97
C PHE A 99 5.51 22.16 7.47
N ASP A 100 6.62 22.57 8.08
CA ASP A 100 6.79 22.53 9.53
C ASP A 100 6.05 23.66 10.27
N THR A 101 5.74 24.77 9.58
CA THR A 101 5.04 25.93 10.16
C THR A 101 3.69 26.24 9.51
N ASN A 102 2.80 26.93 10.23
CA ASN A 102 1.55 27.44 9.67
C ASN A 102 1.03 28.67 10.42
N GLN A 103 1.69 29.81 10.25
CA GLN A 103 1.30 31.06 10.91
C GLN A 103 0.29 31.83 10.05
N VAL A 104 -1.01 31.56 10.25
CA VAL A 104 -2.10 32.13 9.43
C VAL A 104 -2.13 33.66 9.44
N ASP A 105 -1.70 34.29 10.55
CA ASP A 105 -1.63 35.75 10.69
C ASP A 105 -0.36 36.37 10.08
N ALA A 106 0.58 35.57 9.58
CA ALA A 106 1.80 36.09 8.96
C ALA A 106 1.50 36.73 7.59
N PRO A 107 2.34 37.67 7.13
CA PRO A 107 2.27 38.18 5.76
C PRO A 107 2.36 37.02 4.74
N PRO A 108 1.72 37.16 3.56
CA PRO A 108 1.86 36.18 2.49
C PRO A 108 3.33 36.10 2.05
N MET A 109 3.71 34.93 1.52
CA MET A 109 5.04 34.77 0.92
C MET A 109 5.12 35.60 -0.36
N GLU A 110 6.21 36.33 -0.57
CA GLU A 110 6.32 37.28 -1.68
C GLU A 110 7.51 36.97 -2.61
N VAL A 111 7.27 37.08 -3.92
CA VAL A 111 8.33 37.01 -4.95
C VAL A 111 8.31 38.29 -5.77
N GLN A 112 9.48 38.90 -5.94
CA GLN A 112 9.67 40.09 -6.77
C GLN A 112 10.00 39.68 -8.21
N GLU A 113 9.12 40.02 -9.16
CA GLU A 113 9.31 39.74 -10.58
C GLU A 113 9.58 41.02 -11.38
N ARG A 114 10.56 40.98 -12.30
CA ARG A 114 10.76 42.05 -13.27
C ARG A 114 9.59 42.10 -14.25
N THR A 115 8.91 43.24 -14.32
CA THR A 115 7.98 43.49 -15.43
C THR A 115 8.76 43.80 -16.72
N LYS A 116 8.07 43.73 -17.86
CA LYS A 116 8.62 44.16 -19.16
C LYS A 116 8.70 45.69 -19.31
N GLN A 117 8.44 46.45 -18.24
CA GLN A 117 8.42 47.91 -18.23
C GLN A 117 9.65 48.44 -17.50
N PHE A 118 10.14 49.59 -17.95
CA PHE A 118 11.23 50.31 -17.31
C PHE A 118 10.69 51.66 -16.82
N ASP A 119 11.12 52.07 -15.63
CA ASP A 119 10.76 53.36 -15.06
C ASP A 119 11.43 54.51 -15.83
N GLU A 120 11.10 55.75 -15.46
CA GLU A 120 11.64 56.96 -16.10
C GLU A 120 13.17 57.09 -16.01
N ASN A 121 13.82 56.31 -15.13
CA ASN A 121 15.27 56.25 -14.95
C ASN A 121 15.90 55.04 -15.66
N GLY A 122 15.12 54.25 -16.41
CA GLY A 122 15.59 53.06 -17.12
C GLY A 122 15.82 51.84 -16.21
N LYS A 123 15.31 51.83 -14.98
CA LYS A 123 15.33 50.64 -14.11
C LYS A 123 14.11 49.76 -14.39
N PRO A 124 14.25 48.43 -14.40
CA PRO A 124 13.10 47.54 -14.58
C PRO A 124 12.10 47.73 -13.44
N VAL A 125 10.84 47.96 -13.79
CA VAL A 125 9.73 48.03 -12.82
C VAL A 125 9.50 46.63 -12.28
N MET A 126 9.47 46.49 -10.95
CA MET A 126 9.20 45.21 -10.29
C MET A 126 7.71 45.08 -9.95
N ARG A 127 7.18 43.87 -10.03
CA ARG A 127 5.86 43.48 -9.53
C ARG A 127 6.05 42.47 -8.42
N THR A 128 5.38 42.70 -7.29
CA THR A 128 5.30 41.72 -6.21
C THR A 128 4.18 40.72 -6.51
N LEU A 129 4.51 39.43 -6.41
CA LEU A 129 3.56 38.33 -6.40
C LEU A 129 3.44 37.85 -4.96
N SER A 130 2.21 37.74 -4.45
CA SER A 130 1.95 37.32 -3.07
C SER A 130 1.23 35.97 -3.07
N TYR A 131 1.71 35.05 -2.23
CA TYR A 131 1.28 33.68 -2.13
C TYR A 131 0.83 33.40 -0.68
N PRO A 132 -0.48 33.29 -0.41
CA PRO A 132 -1.00 33.00 0.92
C PRO A 132 -0.84 31.52 1.26
N VAL A 133 0.41 31.08 1.54
CA VAL A 133 0.77 29.68 1.80
C VAL A 133 0.16 29.16 3.11
N PHE A 134 0.17 29.97 4.17
CA PHE A 134 -0.41 29.57 5.45
C PHE A 134 -1.94 29.63 5.40
N LYS A 135 -2.58 28.51 5.72
CA LYS A 135 -4.03 28.31 5.60
C LYS A 135 -4.61 27.86 6.94
N GLU A 136 -5.73 28.42 7.34
CA GLU A 136 -6.45 27.97 8.52
C GLU A 136 -6.82 26.48 8.39
N GLY A 137 -6.57 25.70 9.43
CA GLY A 137 -6.81 24.25 9.44
C GLY A 137 -5.80 23.39 8.67
N ALA A 138 -4.83 23.98 7.95
CA ALA A 138 -3.83 23.17 7.24
C ALA A 138 -2.87 22.48 8.23
N PRO A 139 -2.61 21.16 8.05
CA PRO A 139 -1.69 20.43 8.90
C PRO A 139 -0.26 20.97 8.72
N PHE A 140 0.47 21.01 9.84
CA PHE A 140 1.86 21.48 9.89
C PHE A 140 2.57 20.87 11.09
N GLY A 141 3.90 20.89 11.05
CA GLY A 141 4.76 20.29 12.06
C GLY A 141 5.19 18.91 11.64
N ILE A 142 6.51 18.74 11.47
CA ILE A 142 7.11 17.52 10.94
C ILE A 142 7.80 16.75 12.07
N GLU A 143 7.37 15.50 12.28
CA GLU A 143 7.96 14.65 13.29
C GLU A 143 9.43 14.33 12.95
N GLY A 144 10.36 14.67 13.85
CA GLY A 144 11.79 14.50 13.56
C GLY A 144 12.31 15.40 12.44
N GLY A 145 11.80 16.64 12.32
CA GLY A 145 12.06 17.56 11.19
C GLY A 145 13.52 17.79 10.77
N LEU A 146 14.52 17.57 11.63
CA LEU A 146 15.95 17.67 11.27
C LEU A 146 16.72 16.35 11.38
N ARG A 147 16.04 15.23 11.68
CA ARG A 147 16.68 13.98 12.11
C ARG A 147 17.66 13.42 11.08
N PHE A 148 17.34 13.50 9.79
CA PHE A 148 18.17 12.96 8.71
C PHE A 148 19.10 13.99 8.08
N LEU A 149 18.91 15.28 8.35
CA LEU A 149 19.79 16.32 7.81
C LEU A 149 21.21 16.15 8.35
N PRO A 150 22.25 16.29 7.50
CA PRO A 150 23.62 16.27 7.94
C PRO A 150 23.90 17.34 9.01
N LYS A 151 24.67 17.00 10.04
CA LYS A 151 25.00 17.93 11.14
C LYS A 151 25.57 19.27 10.63
N LYS A 152 26.39 19.24 9.57
CA LYS A 152 26.96 20.44 8.93
C LYS A 152 25.90 21.46 8.48
N MET A 153 24.70 21.00 8.12
CA MET A 153 23.58 21.87 7.72
C MET A 153 22.80 22.43 8.92
N CYS A 154 22.90 21.78 10.08
CA CYS A 154 22.24 22.20 11.30
C CYS A 154 23.12 23.11 12.18
N GLU A 155 24.44 23.00 12.10
CA GLU A 155 25.39 23.62 13.04
C GLU A 155 26.01 24.97 12.56
N GLY A 156 25.36 25.68 11.63
CA GLY A 156 25.70 27.07 11.31
C GLY A 156 26.88 27.29 10.34
N GLY A 157 27.21 26.31 9.50
CA GLY A 157 28.20 26.43 8.42
C GLY A 157 27.73 27.26 7.20
N GLU A 158 28.51 27.25 6.11
CA GLU A 158 28.20 27.97 4.85
C GLU A 158 26.84 27.60 4.28
N ILE A 159 26.45 26.32 4.38
CA ILE A 159 25.13 25.83 3.99
C ILE A 159 24.41 25.43 5.28
N SER A 160 23.61 26.33 5.85
CA SER A 160 22.87 26.06 7.08
C SER A 160 21.43 26.53 7.01
N ILE A 161 20.50 25.64 7.37
CA ILE A 161 19.07 25.94 7.36
C ILE A 161 18.71 27.09 8.31
N PHE A 162 19.29 27.12 9.51
CA PHE A 162 18.96 28.17 10.49
C PHE A 162 19.47 29.53 10.05
N ASN A 163 20.69 29.60 9.51
CA ASN A 163 21.24 30.85 8.97
C ASN A 163 20.38 31.34 7.81
N TYR A 164 20.05 30.43 6.89
CA TYR A 164 19.22 30.71 5.73
C TYR A 164 17.82 31.22 6.12
N LEU A 165 17.11 30.53 7.01
CA LEU A 165 15.78 30.96 7.47
C LEU A 165 15.83 32.27 8.27
N GLN A 166 16.91 32.51 9.02
CA GLN A 166 17.09 33.77 9.76
C GLN A 166 17.33 34.96 8.83
N GLU A 167 17.97 34.73 7.69
CA GLU A 167 18.20 35.74 6.65
C GLU A 167 16.93 36.02 5.83
N GLU A 168 16.28 34.96 5.33
CA GLU A 168 15.13 35.06 4.43
C GLU A 168 13.81 35.36 5.16
N TYR A 169 13.63 34.82 6.38
CA TYR A 169 12.36 34.86 7.12
C TYR A 169 12.52 35.27 8.60
N PRO A 170 13.23 36.39 8.91
CA PRO A 170 13.56 36.77 10.29
C PRO A 170 12.35 36.97 11.20
N GLU A 171 11.18 37.31 10.64
CA GLU A 171 9.96 37.60 11.41
C GLU A 171 9.22 36.33 11.88
N ILE A 172 9.41 35.21 11.18
CA ILE A 172 8.63 33.98 11.37
C ILE A 172 9.49 32.74 11.61
N CYS A 173 10.80 32.79 11.37
CA CYS A 173 11.72 31.66 11.55
C CYS A 173 11.72 31.10 12.98
N GLY A 174 11.40 31.92 13.99
CA GLY A 174 11.30 31.49 15.39
C GLY A 174 10.19 30.47 15.67
N GLN A 175 9.26 30.27 14.74
CA GLN A 175 8.22 29.24 14.83
C GLN A 175 8.68 27.87 14.33
N PHE A 176 9.82 27.80 13.63
CA PHE A 176 10.36 26.56 13.11
C PHE A 176 10.68 25.59 14.26
N GLN A 177 10.24 24.34 14.09
CA GLN A 177 10.29 23.24 15.07
C GLN A 177 9.53 23.48 16.38
N GLN A 178 8.63 24.46 16.44
CA GLN A 178 7.83 24.75 17.65
C GLN A 178 6.42 24.15 17.62
N ALA A 179 6.07 23.39 16.57
CA ALA A 179 4.76 22.76 16.44
C ALA A 179 4.48 21.76 17.57
N GLN A 180 3.33 21.91 18.24
CA GLN A 180 2.93 21.02 19.35
C GLN A 180 2.33 19.71 18.85
N ILE A 181 1.69 19.74 17.69
CA ILE A 181 1.09 18.59 17.02
C ILE A 181 1.90 18.35 15.75
N LEU A 182 2.30 17.10 15.51
CA LEU A 182 3.17 16.70 14.40
C LEU A 182 2.44 15.69 13.50
N PRO A 183 1.44 16.15 12.71
CA PRO A 183 0.65 15.30 11.83
C PRO A 183 1.43 14.85 10.59
N ILE A 184 2.47 15.58 10.19
CA ILE A 184 3.34 15.23 9.06
C ILE A 184 4.46 14.32 9.58
N LYS A 185 4.48 13.07 9.09
CA LYS A 185 5.42 12.04 9.56
C LYS A 185 6.74 12.04 8.79
N ALA A 186 6.73 12.52 7.55
CA ALA A 186 7.93 12.69 6.74
C ALA A 186 7.68 13.64 5.55
N LEU A 187 8.76 14.25 5.08
CA LEU A 187 8.86 14.80 3.73
C LEU A 187 9.86 13.93 2.96
N THR A 188 9.42 13.29 1.89
CA THR A 188 10.26 12.39 1.08
C THR A 188 10.34 12.85 -0.36
N THR A 189 11.30 12.37 -1.14
CA THR A 189 11.38 12.66 -2.58
C THR A 189 11.12 11.42 -3.43
N ILE A 190 10.51 11.57 -4.60
CA ILE A 190 10.37 10.45 -5.54
C ILE A 190 11.62 10.39 -6.45
N GLY A 191 12.14 9.18 -6.70
CA GLY A 191 13.18 8.95 -7.71
C GLY A 191 14.62 8.98 -7.18
N SER A 192 15.56 9.35 -8.05
CA SER A 192 17.01 9.17 -7.83
C SER A 192 17.70 10.44 -7.30
N LEU A 193 17.01 11.33 -6.59
CA LEU A 193 17.68 12.46 -5.96
C LEU A 193 18.77 11.93 -5.01
N GLY A 194 19.97 12.50 -5.10
CA GLY A 194 21.15 11.96 -4.39
C GLY A 194 21.70 10.63 -4.91
N GLY A 195 21.22 10.10 -6.04
CA GLY A 195 21.72 8.89 -6.68
C GLY A 195 22.46 9.15 -8.00
N ILE A 196 22.83 8.08 -8.72
CA ILE A 196 23.45 8.18 -10.06
C ILE A 196 22.50 8.80 -11.09
N GLY A 197 21.18 8.66 -10.90
CA GLY A 197 20.19 9.32 -11.75
C GLY A 197 20.00 10.83 -11.50
N HIS A 198 20.57 11.40 -10.43
CA HIS A 198 20.44 12.84 -10.10
C HIS A 198 21.08 13.74 -11.16
N LYS A 199 20.35 14.74 -11.67
CA LYS A 199 20.84 15.63 -12.75
C LYS A 199 21.00 17.06 -12.21
N PRO A 200 21.85 17.90 -12.85
CA PRO A 200 21.97 19.30 -12.46
C PRO A 200 20.65 20.09 -12.53
N ASP A 201 19.73 19.66 -13.39
CA ASP A 201 18.38 20.19 -13.59
C ASP A 201 17.31 19.18 -13.11
N SER A 202 17.62 18.37 -12.11
CA SER A 202 16.65 17.44 -11.54
C SER A 202 15.52 18.17 -10.83
N ASP A 203 14.30 17.77 -11.16
CA ASP A 203 13.09 18.18 -10.47
C ASP A 203 13.08 17.69 -9.01
N MET A 204 12.44 18.44 -8.13
CA MET A 204 12.15 18.05 -6.75
C MET A 204 10.68 17.65 -6.61
N ASP A 205 10.41 16.36 -6.87
CA ASP A 205 9.12 15.72 -6.59
C ASP A 205 9.06 15.31 -5.12
N ALA A 206 8.51 16.18 -4.27
CA ALA A 206 8.43 15.97 -2.83
C ALA A 206 7.05 15.45 -2.39
N GLN A 207 7.03 14.56 -1.40
CA GLN A 207 5.82 13.97 -0.84
C GLN A 207 5.67 14.33 0.63
N ILE A 208 4.50 14.82 0.99
CA ILE A 208 4.15 15.17 2.36
C ILE A 208 3.37 14.00 2.92
N ILE A 209 4.02 13.23 3.79
CA ILE A 209 3.43 12.02 4.39
C ILE A 209 2.63 12.42 5.63
N ILE A 210 1.32 12.22 5.58
CA ILE A 210 0.39 12.55 6.67
C ILE A 210 -0.23 11.27 7.21
N ASP A 211 -0.16 11.07 8.52
CA ASP A 211 -0.87 9.98 9.19
C ASP A 211 -2.14 10.48 9.86
N THR A 212 -3.28 10.03 9.36
CA THR A 212 -4.60 10.35 9.88
C THR A 212 -5.14 9.25 10.80
N ASN A 213 -4.47 8.11 10.90
CA ASN A 213 -4.89 7.02 11.76
C ASN A 213 -4.95 7.46 13.24
N PRO A 214 -5.93 6.96 14.02
CA PRO A 214 -5.97 7.21 15.46
C PRO A 214 -4.77 6.63 16.20
N GLU A 215 -4.14 7.47 17.02
CA GLU A 215 -3.19 7.01 18.03
C GLU A 215 -3.93 6.59 19.30
N TYR A 216 -3.53 5.45 19.86
CA TYR A 216 -4.11 4.92 21.09
C TYR A 216 -3.16 5.15 22.27
N SER A 217 -3.71 5.62 23.40
CA SER A 217 -2.95 5.88 24.62
C SER A 217 -2.63 4.61 25.41
N GLY A 218 -3.41 3.54 25.24
CA GLY A 218 -3.17 2.24 25.86
C GLY A 218 -3.76 1.09 25.05
N SER A 219 -3.53 -0.12 25.54
CA SER A 219 -4.03 -1.36 24.92
C SER A 219 -5.55 -1.34 24.77
N TRP A 220 -6.03 -1.86 23.65
CA TRP A 220 -7.45 -2.10 23.46
C TRP A 220 -8.00 -3.10 24.50
N ASN A 221 -9.21 -2.83 24.97
CA ASN A 221 -10.02 -3.74 25.78
C ASN A 221 -11.30 -4.16 25.03
N ASP A 222 -12.10 -5.04 25.62
CA ASP A 222 -13.31 -5.59 24.98
C ASP A 222 -14.32 -4.46 24.65
N GLY A 223 -14.31 -3.35 25.38
CA GLY A 223 -15.10 -2.15 25.10
C GLY A 223 -14.64 -1.42 23.85
N ASP A 224 -13.33 -1.35 23.59
CA ASP A 224 -12.77 -0.78 22.35
C ASP A 224 -13.20 -1.61 21.13
N PHE A 225 -13.12 -2.94 21.22
CA PHE A 225 -13.60 -3.84 20.17
C PHE A 225 -15.11 -3.73 19.94
N PHE A 226 -15.91 -3.52 21.00
CA PHE A 226 -17.33 -3.29 20.85
C PHE A 226 -17.64 -1.97 20.11
N VAL A 227 -16.93 -0.88 20.45
CA VAL A 227 -17.05 0.40 19.73
C VAL A 227 -16.65 0.24 18.27
N ALA A 228 -15.58 -0.52 17.99
CA ALA A 228 -15.17 -0.86 16.63
C ALA A 228 -16.31 -1.60 15.89
N LEU A 229 -16.90 -2.64 16.49
CA LEU A 229 -17.99 -3.40 15.88
C LEU A 229 -19.20 -2.55 15.54
N ILE A 230 -19.62 -1.67 16.45
CA ILE A 230 -20.72 -0.72 16.19
C ILE A 230 -20.37 0.21 15.04
N THR A 231 -19.12 0.68 14.96
CA THR A 231 -18.64 1.54 13.89
C THR A 231 -18.70 0.83 12.52
N VAL A 232 -18.25 -0.42 12.45
CA VAL A 232 -18.32 -1.22 11.21
C VAL A 232 -19.77 -1.47 10.79
N ILE A 233 -20.65 -1.82 11.73
CA ILE A 233 -22.10 -1.99 11.44
C ILE A 233 -22.68 -0.71 10.83
N ILE A 234 -22.36 0.46 11.39
CA ILE A 234 -22.85 1.74 10.88
C ILE A 234 -22.27 2.01 9.49
N ASN A 235 -20.99 1.74 9.26
CA ASN A 235 -20.35 1.92 7.96
C ASN A 235 -21.02 1.04 6.89
N HIS A 236 -21.14 -0.27 7.16
CA HIS A 236 -21.82 -1.22 6.27
C HIS A 236 -23.30 -0.90 6.06
N PHE A 237 -23.98 -0.35 7.07
CA PHE A 237 -25.35 0.14 6.91
C PHE A 237 -25.43 1.24 5.86
N HIS A 238 -24.57 2.25 5.91
CA HIS A 238 -24.62 3.35 4.94
C HIS A 238 -24.28 2.86 3.53
N ASP A 239 -23.29 1.99 3.39
CA ASP A 239 -22.91 1.42 2.09
C ASP A 239 -24.03 0.53 1.53
N HIS A 240 -24.64 -0.32 2.37
CA HIS A 240 -25.80 -1.13 2.00
C HIS A 240 -27.00 -0.26 1.60
N TYR A 241 -27.31 0.77 2.40
CA TYR A 241 -28.41 1.68 2.10
C TYR A 241 -28.19 2.40 0.78
N TYR A 242 -26.99 2.94 0.56
CA TYR A 242 -26.66 3.65 -0.66
C TYR A 242 -26.70 2.72 -1.88
N HIS A 243 -26.01 1.57 -1.86
CA HIS A 243 -25.84 0.73 -3.05
C HIS A 243 -26.97 -0.29 -3.30
N GLN A 244 -27.64 -0.76 -2.25
CA GLN A 244 -28.61 -1.86 -2.35
C GLN A 244 -30.06 -1.43 -2.08
N VAL A 245 -30.28 -0.37 -1.28
CA VAL A 245 -31.63 0.11 -0.95
C VAL A 245 -32.08 1.24 -1.87
N LEU A 246 -31.21 2.23 -2.12
CA LEU A 246 -31.58 3.37 -2.96
C LEU A 246 -31.64 3.00 -4.46
N PRO A 247 -32.71 3.41 -5.18
CA PRO A 247 -32.74 3.36 -6.64
C PRO A 247 -31.60 4.15 -7.29
N SER A 248 -31.21 3.77 -8.50
CA SER A 248 -30.12 4.44 -9.24
C SER A 248 -30.32 5.95 -9.43
N GLU A 249 -31.56 6.40 -9.66
CA GLU A 249 -31.88 7.83 -9.82
C GLU A 249 -31.63 8.62 -8.53
N ASP A 250 -32.07 8.06 -7.39
CA ASP A 250 -31.89 8.66 -6.07
C ASP A 250 -30.43 8.71 -5.65
N ARG A 251 -29.64 7.68 -5.98
CA ARG A 251 -28.18 7.68 -5.78
C ARG A 251 -27.51 8.80 -6.56
N ASN A 252 -27.87 8.94 -7.85
CA ASN A 252 -27.28 9.97 -8.71
C ASN A 252 -27.62 11.38 -8.23
N ALA A 253 -28.86 11.60 -7.78
CA ALA A 253 -29.27 12.87 -7.18
C ALA A 253 -28.47 13.16 -5.90
N LEU A 254 -28.36 12.18 -4.99
CA LEU A 254 -27.62 12.33 -3.74
C LEU A 254 -26.13 12.62 -4.00
N LYS A 255 -25.50 11.89 -4.93
CA LYS A 255 -24.12 12.17 -5.36
C LYS A 255 -23.95 13.60 -5.85
N LYS A 256 -24.87 14.07 -6.71
CA LYS A 256 -24.83 15.43 -7.25
C LYS A 256 -24.96 16.48 -6.16
N ASP A 257 -25.88 16.29 -5.22
CA ASP A 257 -26.10 17.22 -4.11
C ASP A 257 -24.88 17.26 -3.17
N ALA A 258 -24.28 16.11 -2.88
CA ALA A 258 -23.06 16.01 -2.08
C ALA A 258 -21.87 16.71 -2.76
N VAL A 259 -21.67 16.51 -4.06
CA VAL A 259 -20.61 17.23 -4.83
C VAL A 259 -20.86 18.73 -4.85
N ALA A 260 -22.11 19.18 -5.00
CA ALA A 260 -22.44 20.59 -4.98
C ALA A 260 -22.11 21.23 -3.61
N ALA A 261 -22.50 20.57 -2.51
CA ALA A 261 -22.17 21.02 -1.16
C ALA A 261 -20.66 21.04 -0.91
N LEU A 262 -19.94 20.04 -1.41
CA LEU A 262 -18.48 19.97 -1.33
C LEU A 262 -17.81 21.15 -2.04
N LEU A 263 -18.20 21.45 -3.28
CA LEU A 263 -17.65 22.57 -4.05
C LEU A 263 -17.99 23.92 -3.41
N GLU A 264 -19.18 24.06 -2.81
CA GLU A 264 -19.56 25.26 -2.06
C GLU A 264 -18.68 25.47 -0.82
N GLN A 265 -18.35 24.39 -0.08
CA GLN A 265 -17.45 24.43 1.08
C GLN A 265 -16.01 24.79 0.71
N ILE A 266 -15.52 24.29 -0.43
CA ILE A 266 -14.16 24.56 -0.91
C ILE A 266 -13.99 26.03 -1.34
N GLY A 267 -15.00 26.59 -2.01
CA GLY A 267 -14.94 27.94 -2.57
C GLY A 267 -14.05 28.01 -3.82
N GLU A 268 -12.96 28.79 -3.75
CA GLU A 268 -12.02 28.99 -4.85
C GLU A 268 -10.72 28.18 -4.66
N GLY A 269 -10.05 27.83 -5.76
CA GLY A 269 -8.72 27.21 -5.73
C GLY A 269 -8.59 25.88 -6.47
N LEU A 270 -9.69 25.30 -6.96
CA LEU A 270 -9.66 24.13 -7.83
C LEU A 270 -9.59 24.51 -9.31
N SER A 271 -8.85 23.73 -10.09
CA SER A 271 -8.95 23.71 -11.55
C SER A 271 -10.28 23.13 -12.03
N ALA A 272 -10.57 23.31 -13.32
CA ALA A 272 -11.77 22.76 -13.95
C ALA A 272 -11.76 21.22 -13.96
N GLU A 273 -10.59 20.61 -14.06
CA GLU A 273 -10.37 19.16 -14.03
C GLU A 273 -10.61 18.63 -12.62
N GLU A 274 -10.04 19.26 -11.60
CA GLU A 274 -10.23 18.88 -10.20
C GLU A 274 -11.68 19.00 -9.76
N SER A 275 -12.36 20.07 -10.19
CA SER A 275 -13.79 20.27 -9.91
C SER A 275 -14.67 19.13 -10.43
N LYS A 276 -14.29 18.47 -11.54
CA LYS A 276 -15.04 17.33 -12.11
C LYS A 276 -14.93 16.05 -11.28
N VAL A 277 -13.89 15.94 -10.45
CA VAL A 277 -13.57 14.74 -9.66
C VAL A 277 -13.32 15.08 -8.19
N ALA A 278 -13.95 16.14 -7.70
CA ALA A 278 -13.82 16.58 -6.31
C ALA A 278 -14.26 15.50 -5.31
N ASP A 279 -15.22 14.64 -5.68
CA ASP A 279 -15.65 13.47 -4.90
C ASP A 279 -14.55 12.43 -4.72
N VAL A 280 -13.56 12.39 -5.61
CA VAL A 280 -12.43 11.47 -5.57
C VAL A 280 -11.24 12.10 -4.84
N ILE A 281 -10.94 13.39 -5.10
CA ILE A 281 -9.84 14.11 -4.43
C ILE A 281 -10.15 14.27 -2.94
N PHE A 282 -11.40 14.58 -2.60
CA PHE A 282 -11.86 14.84 -1.23
C PHE A 282 -12.84 13.73 -0.77
N GLU A 283 -12.40 12.47 -0.88
CA GLU A 283 -13.20 11.28 -0.60
C GLU A 283 -13.86 11.29 0.78
N SER A 284 -13.15 11.70 1.83
CA SER A 284 -13.71 11.67 3.18
C SER A 284 -14.75 12.77 3.36
N SER A 285 -14.49 13.97 2.83
CA SER A 285 -15.45 15.08 2.85
C SER A 285 -16.71 14.74 2.05
N PHE A 286 -16.55 14.16 0.86
CA PHE A 286 -17.67 13.66 0.04
C PHE A 286 -18.47 12.59 0.78
N ARG A 287 -17.81 11.60 1.39
CA ARG A 287 -18.47 10.55 2.18
C ARG A 287 -19.26 11.13 3.35
N LYS A 288 -18.71 12.13 4.05
CA LYS A 288 -19.42 12.81 5.15
C LYS A 288 -20.70 13.47 4.67
N GLU A 289 -20.65 14.17 3.53
CA GLU A 289 -21.86 14.80 2.95
C GLU A 289 -22.89 13.77 2.49
N VAL A 290 -22.45 12.66 1.87
CA VAL A 290 -23.34 11.53 1.54
C VAL A 290 -24.02 10.97 2.79
N TYR A 291 -23.26 10.78 3.87
CA TYR A 291 -23.79 10.25 5.13
C TYR A 291 -24.79 11.22 5.75
N ARG A 292 -24.50 12.53 5.76
CA ARG A 292 -25.44 13.56 6.24
C ARG A 292 -26.77 13.50 5.47
N LEU A 293 -26.71 13.43 4.13
CA LEU A 293 -27.91 13.35 3.29
C LEU A 293 -28.70 12.05 3.50
N ILE A 294 -28.03 10.91 3.74
CA ILE A 294 -28.68 9.66 4.12
C ILE A 294 -29.38 9.82 5.47
N GLN A 295 -28.72 10.41 6.47
CA GLN A 295 -29.30 10.63 7.80
C GLN A 295 -30.55 11.51 7.74
N GLU A 296 -30.54 12.58 6.96
CA GLU A 296 -31.72 13.44 6.73
C GLU A 296 -32.90 12.70 6.10
N ARG A 297 -32.63 11.69 5.25
CA ARG A 297 -33.68 10.82 4.69
C ARG A 297 -34.22 9.86 5.75
N LEU A 298 -33.34 9.24 6.54
CA LEU A 298 -33.73 8.30 7.59
C LEU A 298 -34.60 8.96 8.65
N GLN A 299 -34.30 10.21 9.02
CA GLN A 299 -35.09 10.98 10.00
C GLN A 299 -36.55 11.22 9.57
N LYS A 300 -36.89 11.04 8.28
CA LYS A 300 -38.26 11.16 7.77
C LYS A 300 -39.08 9.86 7.90
N LEU A 301 -38.43 8.74 8.20
CA LEU A 301 -39.07 7.43 8.37
C LEU A 301 -39.54 7.23 9.82
N SER A 302 -40.48 6.31 10.03
CA SER A 302 -40.85 5.88 11.39
C SER A 302 -39.74 5.06 12.06
N ALA A 303 -39.75 4.99 13.39
CA ALA A 303 -38.74 4.25 14.15
C ALA A 303 -38.71 2.75 13.81
N ASP A 304 -39.87 2.15 13.48
CA ASP A 304 -39.95 0.75 13.08
C ASP A 304 -39.33 0.55 11.68
N GLU A 305 -39.64 1.41 10.70
CA GLU A 305 -39.02 1.36 9.36
C GLU A 305 -37.50 1.55 9.42
N GLN A 306 -37.03 2.48 10.26
CA GLN A 306 -35.60 2.67 10.52
C GLN A 306 -34.98 1.38 11.08
N GLY A 307 -35.59 0.78 12.11
CA GLY A 307 -35.11 -0.46 12.72
C GLY A 307 -35.02 -1.62 11.72
N GLU A 308 -36.00 -1.76 10.83
CA GLU A 308 -36.00 -2.80 9.79
C GLU A 308 -34.83 -2.64 8.81
N LEU A 309 -34.48 -1.41 8.41
CA LEU A 309 -33.35 -1.16 7.51
C LEU A 309 -32.00 -1.56 8.12
N PHE A 310 -31.85 -1.51 9.45
CA PHE A 310 -30.61 -1.91 10.14
C PHE A 310 -30.48 -3.43 10.34
N ARG A 311 -31.56 -4.22 10.25
CA ARG A 311 -31.52 -5.66 10.58
C ARG A 311 -30.53 -6.45 9.72
N THR A 312 -30.58 -6.25 8.40
CA THR A 312 -29.73 -6.97 7.45
C THR A 312 -28.27 -6.55 7.60
N PRO A 313 -27.92 -5.25 7.59
CA PRO A 313 -26.55 -4.80 7.84
C PRO A 313 -25.96 -5.30 9.17
N ILE A 314 -26.73 -5.29 10.27
CA ILE A 314 -26.27 -5.85 11.56
C ILE A 314 -25.90 -7.32 11.38
N SER A 315 -26.80 -8.14 10.81
CA SER A 315 -26.56 -9.58 10.67
C SER A 315 -25.42 -9.92 9.71
N HIS A 316 -25.32 -9.23 8.58
CA HIS A 316 -24.22 -9.49 7.65
C HIS A 316 -22.88 -9.11 8.26
N THR A 317 -22.79 -7.94 8.89
CA THR A 317 -21.53 -7.48 9.49
C THR A 317 -21.04 -8.40 10.60
N VAL A 318 -21.89 -8.76 11.57
CA VAL A 318 -21.43 -9.58 12.71
C VAL A 318 -21.06 -11.01 12.32
N ARG A 319 -21.55 -11.52 11.18
CA ARG A 319 -21.16 -12.84 10.66
C ARG A 319 -19.70 -12.90 10.19
N GLU A 320 -19.13 -11.76 9.84
CA GLU A 320 -17.72 -11.62 9.44
C GLU A 320 -16.79 -11.64 10.66
N TYR A 321 -17.33 -11.47 11.88
CA TYR A 321 -16.57 -11.40 13.13
C TYR A 321 -17.11 -12.39 14.15
N PRO A 322 -16.90 -13.70 13.98
CA PRO A 322 -17.52 -14.71 14.83
C PRO A 322 -17.15 -14.58 16.32
N ASP A 323 -15.93 -14.12 16.63
CA ASP A 323 -15.47 -13.85 18.00
C ASP A 323 -16.21 -12.71 18.71
N CYS A 324 -16.93 -11.87 17.96
CA CYS A 324 -17.82 -10.86 18.52
C CYS A 324 -19.12 -11.44 19.09
N GLU A 325 -19.34 -12.78 19.09
CA GLU A 325 -20.48 -13.42 19.76
C GLU A 325 -20.56 -13.02 21.25
N ILE A 326 -19.41 -12.76 21.89
CA ILE A 326 -19.34 -12.29 23.29
C ILE A 326 -20.11 -10.97 23.51
N PHE A 327 -20.35 -10.18 22.45
CA PHE A 327 -21.06 -8.91 22.48
C PHE A 327 -22.56 -9.03 22.19
N LEU A 328 -23.12 -10.24 22.05
CA LEU A 328 -24.53 -10.43 21.70
C LEU A 328 -25.49 -9.65 22.63
N ASP A 329 -25.25 -9.70 23.95
CA ASP A 329 -26.08 -8.97 24.91
C ASP A 329 -25.88 -7.45 24.83
N ALA A 330 -24.65 -6.99 24.58
CA ALA A 330 -24.34 -5.58 24.37
C ALA A 330 -25.00 -5.03 23.10
N LEU A 331 -24.98 -5.79 22.00
CA LEU A 331 -25.67 -5.47 20.75
C LEU A 331 -27.19 -5.32 20.96
N LYS A 332 -27.81 -6.24 21.70
CA LYS A 332 -29.24 -6.15 22.04
C LYS A 332 -29.58 -4.93 22.89
N GLN A 333 -28.66 -4.52 23.76
CA GLN A 333 -28.87 -3.35 24.61
C GLN A 333 -28.70 -2.04 23.82
N PHE A 334 -27.70 -2.00 22.93
CA PHE A 334 -27.38 -0.84 22.09
C PHE A 334 -28.45 -0.61 21.02
N PHE A 335 -28.83 -1.64 20.25
CA PHE A 335 -29.91 -1.55 19.26
C PHE A 335 -31.26 -1.84 19.91
N SER A 336 -31.94 -0.79 20.36
CA SER A 336 -33.15 -0.91 21.18
C SER A 336 -34.28 -1.74 20.54
N PHE A 337 -34.38 -1.74 19.20
CA PHE A 337 -35.37 -2.52 18.45
C PHE A 337 -35.10 -4.03 18.44
N LEU A 338 -33.86 -4.49 18.74
CA LEU A 338 -33.52 -5.90 18.87
C LEU A 338 -33.97 -6.50 20.21
N LYS A 339 -34.34 -5.68 21.21
CA LYS A 339 -34.79 -6.15 22.53
C LYS A 339 -36.03 -7.05 22.47
N LYS A 340 -36.85 -6.88 21.42
CA LYS A 340 -38.06 -7.68 21.19
C LYS A 340 -37.75 -9.10 20.70
N GLU A 341 -36.53 -9.37 20.23
CA GLU A 341 -36.11 -10.68 19.74
C GLU A 341 -35.57 -11.58 20.85
N SER A 342 -35.83 -12.89 20.72
CA SER A 342 -35.20 -13.88 21.58
C SER A 342 -33.68 -13.91 21.33
N ALA A 343 -32.88 -14.15 22.38
CA ALA A 343 -31.43 -14.23 22.23
C ALA A 343 -31.01 -15.39 21.30
N ASP A 344 -31.78 -16.47 21.26
CA ASP A 344 -31.51 -17.62 20.41
C ASP A 344 -31.77 -17.34 18.93
N ASP A 345 -32.84 -16.60 18.60
CA ASP A 345 -33.12 -16.25 17.20
C ASP A 345 -32.10 -15.26 16.66
N LEU A 346 -31.71 -14.27 17.49
CA LEU A 346 -30.65 -13.34 17.13
C LEU A 346 -29.31 -14.07 16.96
N ARG A 347 -28.96 -15.00 17.87
CA ARG A 347 -27.74 -15.81 17.74
C ARG A 347 -27.75 -16.63 16.46
N LYS A 348 -28.83 -17.34 16.14
CA LYS A 348 -28.93 -18.11 14.89
C LYS A 348 -28.76 -17.24 13.65
N ARG A 349 -29.31 -16.03 13.68
CA ARG A 349 -29.24 -15.09 12.56
C ARG A 349 -27.86 -14.45 12.42
N CYS A 350 -27.22 -14.07 13.52
CA CYS A 350 -25.97 -13.31 13.55
C CYS A 350 -24.71 -14.19 13.64
N PHE A 351 -24.79 -15.34 14.31
CA PHE A 351 -23.69 -16.27 14.57
C PHE A 351 -24.15 -17.70 14.21
N PRO A 352 -24.42 -17.98 12.92
CA PRO A 352 -25.01 -19.25 12.48
C PRO A 352 -24.13 -20.47 12.78
N PHE A 353 -22.82 -20.27 12.98
CA PHE A 353 -21.82 -21.29 13.32
C PHE A 353 -21.47 -21.32 14.83
N SER A 354 -22.30 -20.71 15.67
CA SER A 354 -22.12 -20.76 17.13
C SER A 354 -22.18 -22.19 17.66
N MET A 355 -21.14 -22.59 18.40
CA MET A 355 -21.06 -23.90 19.02
C MET A 355 -21.71 -23.95 20.41
N ALA A 356 -22.43 -22.90 20.82
CA ALA A 356 -23.13 -22.85 22.10
C ALA A 356 -24.14 -24.01 22.28
N LYS A 357 -24.71 -24.51 21.18
CA LYS A 357 -25.64 -25.65 21.15
C LYS A 357 -25.22 -26.71 20.10
N LEU A 358 -23.93 -27.06 20.08
CA LEU A 358 -23.39 -28.08 19.16
C LEU A 358 -24.17 -29.41 19.30
N SER A 359 -24.58 -29.97 18.17
CA SER A 359 -25.23 -31.28 18.08
C SER A 359 -24.98 -31.91 16.71
N GLY A 360 -25.21 -33.22 16.58
CA GLY A 360 -25.09 -33.90 15.28
C GLY A 360 -26.04 -33.33 14.22
N GLU A 361 -27.26 -32.93 14.60
CA GLU A 361 -28.23 -32.32 13.68
C GLU A 361 -27.74 -30.96 13.15
N VAL A 362 -27.10 -30.16 14.01
CA VAL A 362 -26.54 -28.85 13.63
C VAL A 362 -25.38 -29.02 12.65
N VAL A 363 -24.46 -29.96 12.94
CA VAL A 363 -23.33 -30.25 12.04
C VAL A 363 -23.83 -30.78 10.71
N SER A 364 -24.80 -31.70 10.70
CA SER A 364 -25.42 -32.19 9.46
C SER A 364 -26.07 -31.07 8.66
N HIS A 365 -26.78 -30.15 9.31
CA HIS A 365 -27.38 -29.00 8.62
C HIS A 365 -26.31 -28.14 7.92
N TRP A 366 -25.23 -27.77 8.62
CA TRP A 366 -24.13 -27.01 8.04
C TRP A 366 -23.44 -27.74 6.89
N MET A 367 -23.19 -29.04 7.05
CA MET A 367 -22.61 -29.87 5.97
C MET A 367 -23.54 -29.91 4.75
N GLY A 368 -24.85 -30.06 4.95
CA GLY A 368 -25.83 -30.11 3.87
C GLY A 368 -25.89 -28.81 3.07
N LEU A 369 -25.86 -27.66 3.77
CA LEU A 369 -25.78 -26.34 3.14
C LEU A 369 -24.45 -26.15 2.40
N TYR A 370 -23.32 -26.42 3.06
CA TYR A 370 -22.00 -26.26 2.45
C TYR A 370 -21.83 -27.15 1.22
N TYR A 371 -22.28 -28.40 1.30
CA TYR A 371 -22.25 -29.33 0.19
C TYR A 371 -23.08 -28.83 -0.99
N ARG A 372 -24.28 -28.30 -0.73
CA ARG A 372 -25.18 -27.73 -1.75
C ARG A 372 -24.60 -26.49 -2.41
N GLU A 373 -24.15 -25.53 -1.61
CA GLU A 373 -23.89 -24.16 -2.06
C GLU A 373 -22.46 -23.96 -2.57
N HIS A 374 -21.49 -24.66 -1.98
CA HIS A 374 -20.08 -24.40 -2.21
C HIS A 374 -19.33 -25.61 -2.80
N PHE A 375 -19.51 -26.80 -2.24
CA PHE A 375 -18.74 -27.96 -2.69
C PHE A 375 -19.25 -28.55 -4.00
N LEU A 376 -20.55 -28.87 -4.08
CA LEU A 376 -21.17 -29.43 -5.28
C LEU A 376 -21.63 -28.34 -6.26
N GLY A 377 -22.10 -27.20 -5.71
CA GLY A 377 -22.70 -26.10 -6.44
C GLY A 377 -24.21 -26.28 -6.69
N GLU A 378 -24.93 -25.16 -6.78
CA GLU A 378 -26.40 -25.15 -6.72
C GLU A 378 -27.06 -25.97 -7.84
N GLU A 379 -26.55 -25.88 -9.07
CA GLU A 379 -27.11 -26.61 -10.22
C GLU A 379 -26.88 -28.12 -10.13
N SER A 380 -25.71 -28.54 -9.66
CA SER A 380 -25.38 -29.95 -9.47
C SER A 380 -26.15 -30.55 -8.30
N ALA A 381 -26.34 -29.78 -7.22
CA ALA A 381 -27.24 -30.17 -6.13
C ALA A 381 -28.69 -30.33 -6.59
N ARG A 382 -29.18 -29.45 -7.47
CA ARG A 382 -30.51 -29.60 -8.10
C ARG A 382 -30.62 -30.90 -8.89
N LEU A 383 -29.59 -31.27 -9.65
CA LEU A 383 -29.58 -32.53 -10.40
C LEU A 383 -29.63 -33.75 -9.46
N VAL A 384 -28.81 -33.76 -8.40
CA VAL A 384 -28.81 -34.84 -7.39
C VAL A 384 -30.18 -34.97 -6.71
N LEU A 385 -30.78 -33.85 -6.33
CA LEU A 385 -32.12 -33.84 -5.70
C LEU A 385 -33.21 -34.33 -6.65
N ALA A 386 -33.18 -33.91 -7.92
CA ALA A 386 -34.13 -34.33 -8.93
C ALA A 386 -34.03 -35.83 -9.24
N GLN A 387 -32.81 -36.39 -9.29
CA GLN A 387 -32.58 -37.84 -9.46
C GLN A 387 -33.14 -38.66 -8.30
N GLN A 388 -33.19 -38.08 -7.11
CA GLN A 388 -33.80 -38.69 -5.92
C GLN A 388 -35.30 -38.41 -5.78
N GLY A 389 -35.93 -37.81 -6.79
CA GLY A 389 -37.37 -37.52 -6.81
C GLY A 389 -37.81 -36.41 -5.85
N LEU A 390 -36.87 -35.58 -5.38
CA LEU A 390 -37.14 -34.42 -4.54
C LEU A 390 -37.27 -33.15 -5.39
N ASP A 391 -38.04 -32.18 -4.92
CA ASP A 391 -38.11 -30.86 -5.57
C ASP A 391 -36.74 -30.17 -5.48
N PRO A 392 -36.05 -29.96 -6.62
CA PRO A 392 -34.71 -29.37 -6.64
C PRO A 392 -34.70 -27.90 -6.20
N LYS A 393 -35.85 -27.21 -6.23
CA LYS A 393 -35.97 -25.81 -5.79
C LYS A 393 -36.26 -25.67 -4.31
N ALA A 394 -36.68 -26.75 -3.64
CA ALA A 394 -36.93 -26.73 -2.21
C ALA A 394 -35.63 -26.78 -1.39
N SER A 395 -35.68 -26.27 -0.17
CA SER A 395 -34.61 -26.40 0.82
C SER A 395 -35.21 -26.84 2.15
N GLY A 396 -34.52 -27.73 2.86
CA GLY A 396 -34.97 -28.25 4.13
C GLY A 396 -34.33 -29.59 4.51
N PRO A 397 -34.69 -30.13 5.70
CA PRO A 397 -34.02 -31.30 6.28
C PRO A 397 -34.06 -32.56 5.40
N GLN A 398 -35.12 -32.71 4.57
CA GLN A 398 -35.25 -33.86 3.66
C GLN A 398 -34.26 -33.78 2.50
N GLN A 399 -34.07 -32.59 1.92
CA GLN A 399 -33.11 -32.31 0.86
C GLN A 399 -31.68 -32.38 1.37
N GLU A 400 -31.41 -31.83 2.56
CA GLU A 400 -30.09 -31.93 3.21
C GLU A 400 -29.74 -33.40 3.47
N LYS A 401 -30.67 -34.20 3.99
CA LYS A 401 -30.46 -35.64 4.20
C LYS A 401 -30.17 -36.40 2.90
N ALA A 402 -30.87 -36.06 1.82
CA ALA A 402 -30.66 -36.64 0.49
C ALA A 402 -29.28 -36.31 -0.09
N LEU A 403 -28.84 -35.05 0.07
CA LEU A 403 -27.53 -34.56 -0.34
C LEU A 403 -26.39 -35.17 0.48
N LEU A 404 -26.53 -35.24 1.80
CA LEU A 404 -25.56 -35.93 2.67
C LEU A 404 -25.51 -37.44 2.39
N GLY A 405 -26.65 -38.05 2.05
CA GLY A 405 -26.71 -39.43 1.60
C GLY A 405 -25.95 -39.67 0.29
N HIS A 406 -25.98 -38.69 -0.62
CA HIS A 406 -25.15 -38.70 -1.84
C HIS A 406 -23.66 -38.56 -1.49
N LEU A 407 -23.29 -37.57 -0.67
CA LEU A 407 -21.91 -37.34 -0.21
C LEU A 407 -21.29 -38.59 0.45
N LYS A 408 -22.04 -39.30 1.29
CA LYS A 408 -21.56 -40.51 1.98
C LYS A 408 -21.11 -41.64 1.04
N ASN A 409 -21.67 -41.66 -0.18
CA ASN A 409 -21.33 -42.65 -1.20
C ASN A 409 -20.39 -42.08 -2.28
N SER A 410 -19.96 -40.81 -2.14
CA SER A 410 -19.07 -40.14 -3.10
C SER A 410 -17.60 -40.41 -2.77
N PRO A 411 -16.73 -40.60 -3.78
CA PRO A 411 -15.28 -40.67 -3.56
C PRO A 411 -14.71 -39.35 -3.01
N ALA A 412 -15.39 -38.22 -3.20
CA ALA A 412 -14.97 -36.91 -2.73
C ALA A 412 -15.29 -36.63 -1.25
N SER A 413 -15.71 -37.65 -0.48
CA SER A 413 -16.12 -37.48 0.93
C SER A 413 -14.98 -37.01 1.84
N SER A 414 -13.76 -37.50 1.62
CA SER A 414 -12.57 -37.05 2.37
C SER A 414 -12.22 -35.60 2.02
N ASP A 415 -12.19 -35.26 0.73
CA ASP A 415 -11.88 -33.90 0.25
C ASP A 415 -12.91 -32.89 0.76
N PHE A 416 -14.20 -33.23 0.68
CA PHE A 416 -15.27 -32.44 1.29
C PHE A 416 -15.04 -32.22 2.78
N SER A 417 -14.61 -33.24 3.51
CA SER A 417 -14.48 -33.17 4.95
C SER A 417 -13.34 -32.25 5.37
N ILE A 418 -12.22 -32.27 4.64
CA ILE A 418 -11.10 -31.35 4.85
C ILE A 418 -11.55 -29.92 4.53
N ASP A 419 -12.10 -29.69 3.34
CA ASP A 419 -12.54 -28.36 2.88
C ASP A 419 -13.64 -27.78 3.79
N PHE A 420 -14.62 -28.59 4.19
CA PHE A 420 -15.66 -28.17 5.13
C PHE A 420 -15.09 -27.78 6.50
N LEU A 421 -14.13 -28.55 7.04
CA LEU A 421 -13.54 -28.24 8.34
C LEU A 421 -12.71 -26.94 8.28
N GLU A 422 -11.96 -26.71 7.21
CA GLU A 422 -11.22 -25.48 6.96
C GLU A 422 -12.15 -24.26 6.76
N GLN A 423 -13.25 -24.43 6.05
CA GLN A 423 -14.27 -23.39 5.92
C GLN A 423 -14.99 -23.12 7.23
N LEU A 424 -15.28 -24.16 8.02
CA LEU A 424 -15.91 -24.00 9.32
C LEU A 424 -15.00 -23.25 10.31
N THR A 425 -13.68 -23.53 10.32
CA THR A 425 -12.74 -22.78 11.16
C THR A 425 -12.68 -21.30 10.78
N SER A 426 -12.83 -20.95 9.50
CA SER A 426 -12.94 -19.56 9.05
C SER A 426 -14.19 -18.81 9.52
N ARG A 427 -15.23 -19.51 10.00
CA ARG A 427 -16.52 -18.90 10.40
C ARG A 427 -16.88 -19.13 11.87
N MET A 428 -15.97 -19.73 12.62
CA MET A 428 -16.14 -20.09 14.02
C MET A 428 -15.35 -19.17 14.92
N ALA A 429 -15.89 -18.87 16.11
CA ALA A 429 -15.18 -18.11 17.12
C ALA A 429 -14.05 -18.95 17.72
N ARG A 430 -12.88 -18.34 17.93
CA ARG A 430 -11.71 -18.94 18.58
C ARG A 430 -12.04 -19.53 19.95
N THR A 431 -12.98 -18.93 20.68
CA THR A 431 -13.42 -19.45 21.99
C THR A 431 -13.93 -20.90 21.94
N TYR A 432 -14.27 -21.41 20.75
CA TYR A 432 -14.71 -22.78 20.53
C TYR A 432 -13.60 -23.74 20.08
N GLN A 433 -12.33 -23.33 20.04
CA GLN A 433 -11.18 -24.17 19.67
C GLN A 433 -11.19 -25.53 20.39
N GLY A 434 -11.52 -25.56 21.68
CA GLY A 434 -11.62 -26.81 22.46
C GLY A 434 -12.73 -27.78 22.01
N LYS A 435 -13.66 -27.35 21.15
CA LYS A 435 -14.74 -28.18 20.59
C LYS A 435 -14.41 -28.77 19.21
N LEU A 436 -13.28 -28.39 18.59
CA LEU A 436 -12.85 -28.93 17.30
C LEU A 436 -12.80 -30.48 17.28
N PRO A 437 -12.28 -31.18 18.31
CA PRO A 437 -12.26 -32.64 18.31
C PRO A 437 -13.67 -33.26 18.27
N GLU A 438 -14.63 -32.64 18.96
CA GLU A 438 -16.02 -33.08 18.98
C GLU A 438 -16.69 -32.89 17.61
N VAL A 439 -16.42 -31.76 16.93
CA VAL A 439 -16.91 -31.49 15.57
C VAL A 439 -16.36 -32.53 14.58
N VAL A 440 -15.06 -32.81 14.63
CA VAL A 440 -14.42 -33.83 13.78
C VAL A 440 -15.05 -35.20 14.02
N GLN A 441 -15.30 -35.56 15.29
CA GLN A 441 -15.95 -36.82 15.63
C GLN A 441 -17.38 -36.90 15.08
N LEU A 442 -18.17 -35.83 15.20
CA LEU A 442 -19.53 -35.78 14.65
C LEU A 442 -19.52 -35.88 13.12
N LEU A 443 -18.58 -35.21 12.46
CA LEU A 443 -18.42 -35.26 11.02
C LEU A 443 -18.05 -36.68 10.53
N GLN A 444 -17.13 -37.37 11.23
CA GLN A 444 -16.79 -38.77 10.97
C GLN A 444 -17.99 -39.71 11.12
N GLN A 445 -18.87 -39.48 12.09
CA GLN A 445 -20.08 -40.26 12.24
C GLN A 445 -21.05 -40.08 11.05
N GLN A 446 -21.09 -38.91 10.44
CA GLN A 446 -21.99 -38.60 9.32
C GLN A 446 -21.44 -39.07 7.97
N CYS A 447 -20.16 -38.79 7.68
CA CYS A 447 -19.51 -39.15 6.40
C CYS A 447 -19.01 -40.60 6.35
N GLY A 448 -18.81 -41.28 7.48
CA GLY A 448 -18.26 -42.65 7.52
C GLY A 448 -16.74 -42.68 7.68
N LYS A 449 -16.08 -43.67 7.05
CA LYS A 449 -14.62 -43.85 7.22
C LYS A 449 -13.88 -42.79 6.40
N LEU A 450 -13.40 -41.76 7.09
CA LEU A 450 -12.62 -40.65 6.53
C LEU A 450 -11.13 -40.89 6.71
N GLU A 451 -10.35 -40.56 5.69
CA GLU A 451 -8.89 -40.46 5.79
C GLU A 451 -8.54 -38.98 5.98
N LEU A 452 -8.33 -38.56 7.24
CA LEU A 452 -7.81 -37.23 7.57
C LEU A 452 -6.29 -37.29 7.70
N PRO A 453 -5.55 -36.24 7.31
CA PRO A 453 -4.10 -36.18 7.50
C PRO A 453 -3.68 -36.35 8.96
N GLU A 454 -2.48 -36.89 9.20
CA GLU A 454 -1.85 -36.83 10.51
C GLU A 454 -1.71 -35.35 10.94
N ASP A 455 -1.95 -35.07 12.23
CA ASP A 455 -1.97 -33.74 12.85
C ASP A 455 -3.03 -32.75 12.33
N HIS A 456 -4.05 -33.21 11.59
CA HIS A 456 -5.07 -32.32 11.00
C HIS A 456 -5.79 -31.43 12.05
N THR A 457 -6.10 -31.95 13.24
CA THR A 457 -6.73 -31.14 14.30
C THR A 457 -5.82 -30.04 14.84
N GLN A 458 -4.50 -30.27 14.90
CA GLN A 458 -3.53 -29.24 15.28
C GLN A 458 -3.41 -28.18 14.20
N LYS A 459 -3.42 -28.58 12.92
CA LYS A 459 -3.45 -27.65 11.78
C LYS A 459 -4.72 -26.79 11.80
N LEU A 460 -5.90 -27.39 11.97
CA LEU A 460 -7.16 -26.66 12.10
C LEU A 460 -7.16 -25.66 13.26
N SER A 461 -6.51 -26.02 14.37
CA SER A 461 -6.33 -25.11 15.50
C SER A 461 -5.49 -23.90 15.13
N ALA A 462 -4.36 -24.09 14.43
CA ALA A 462 -3.51 -23.00 13.97
C ALA A 462 -4.23 -22.12 12.93
N THR A 463 -5.00 -22.74 12.03
CA THR A 463 -5.83 -22.03 11.04
C THR A 463 -6.93 -21.21 11.73
N LEU A 464 -7.54 -21.71 12.81
CA LEU A 464 -8.50 -20.94 13.60
C LEU A 464 -7.84 -19.73 14.30
N ASP A 465 -6.63 -19.90 14.84
CA ASP A 465 -5.84 -18.78 15.40
C ASP A 465 -5.53 -17.73 14.31
N GLU A 466 -5.19 -18.16 13.10
CA GLU A 466 -4.97 -17.27 11.94
C GLU A 466 -6.22 -16.49 11.55
N HIS A 467 -7.34 -17.17 11.32
CA HIS A 467 -8.60 -16.50 11.00
C HIS A 467 -9.05 -15.54 12.09
N PHE A 468 -8.87 -15.90 13.36
CA PHE A 468 -9.15 -15.00 14.47
C PHE A 468 -8.33 -13.70 14.36
N ARG A 469 -7.01 -13.81 14.15
CA ARG A 469 -6.15 -12.63 13.96
C ARG A 469 -6.62 -11.79 12.78
N VAL A 470 -6.93 -12.41 11.65
CA VAL A 470 -7.41 -11.73 10.44
C VAL A 470 -8.71 -10.96 10.73
N HIS A 471 -9.73 -11.61 11.31
CA HIS A 471 -11.02 -10.97 11.61
C HIS A 471 -10.86 -9.80 12.58
N MET A 472 -10.10 -9.96 13.66
CA MET A 472 -9.89 -8.91 14.65
C MET A 472 -9.07 -7.75 14.09
N THR A 473 -8.09 -8.05 13.24
CA THR A 473 -7.31 -7.05 12.50
C THR A 473 -8.22 -6.25 11.56
N GLN A 474 -9.06 -6.92 10.77
CA GLN A 474 -10.01 -6.27 9.87
C GLN A 474 -11.01 -5.39 10.61
N LEU A 475 -11.52 -5.86 11.75
CA LEU A 475 -12.40 -5.08 12.62
C LEU A 475 -11.72 -3.78 13.10
N ALA A 476 -10.47 -3.89 13.57
CA ALA A 476 -9.70 -2.76 14.06
C ALA A 476 -9.34 -1.78 12.93
N GLN A 477 -8.97 -2.28 11.75
CA GLN A 477 -8.70 -1.46 10.56
C GLN A 477 -9.94 -0.71 10.12
N ALA A 478 -11.10 -1.37 10.04
CA ALA A 478 -12.34 -0.70 9.64
C ALA A 478 -12.75 0.41 10.62
N TYR A 479 -12.50 0.23 11.93
CA TYR A 479 -12.64 1.31 12.91
C TYR A 479 -11.62 2.43 12.70
N SER A 480 -10.34 2.08 12.55
CA SER A 480 -9.24 3.03 12.33
C SER A 480 -9.48 3.87 11.08
N ASP A 481 -9.91 3.26 9.99
CA ASP A 481 -10.23 3.92 8.72
C ASP A 481 -11.42 4.87 8.88
N PHE A 482 -12.44 4.47 9.63
CA PHE A 482 -13.58 5.35 9.92
C PHE A 482 -13.14 6.62 10.66
N GLU A 483 -12.34 6.48 11.72
CA GLU A 483 -11.81 7.61 12.49
C GLU A 483 -10.86 8.48 11.66
N ALA A 484 -9.99 7.84 10.86
CA ALA A 484 -9.07 8.53 9.96
C ALA A 484 -9.83 9.38 8.95
N LYS A 485 -10.89 8.85 8.33
CA LYS A 485 -11.75 9.61 7.41
C LYS A 485 -12.41 10.81 8.09
N LEU A 486 -12.82 10.70 9.37
CA LEU A 486 -13.37 11.86 10.09
C LEU A 486 -12.34 12.99 10.24
N ARG A 487 -11.09 12.64 10.56
CA ARG A 487 -9.97 13.61 10.65
C ARG A 487 -9.59 14.17 9.29
N GLU A 488 -9.61 13.35 8.25
CA GLU A 488 -9.31 13.77 6.87
C GLU A 488 -10.23 14.89 6.39
N VAL A 489 -11.52 14.86 6.76
CA VAL A 489 -12.45 15.95 6.41
C VAL A 489 -11.95 17.32 6.88
N GLU A 490 -11.27 17.38 8.02
CA GLU A 490 -10.81 18.65 8.59
C GLU A 490 -9.58 19.20 7.88
N ILE A 491 -8.81 18.34 7.20
CA ILE A 491 -7.50 18.72 6.62
C ILE A 491 -7.48 18.67 5.09
N GLU A 492 -8.38 17.94 4.44
CA GLU A 492 -8.40 17.67 2.99
C GLU A 492 -8.32 18.93 2.12
N PHE A 493 -9.17 19.94 2.37
CA PHE A 493 -9.12 21.20 1.62
C PHE A 493 -7.98 22.12 2.05
N PRO A 494 -7.76 22.35 3.36
CA PRO A 494 -6.69 23.24 3.80
C PRO A 494 -5.30 22.79 3.33
N ILE A 495 -4.99 21.47 3.38
CA ILE A 495 -3.69 20.97 2.90
C ILE A 495 -3.54 21.11 1.40
N HIS A 496 -4.61 20.84 0.63
CA HIS A 496 -4.60 20.99 -0.82
C HIS A 496 -4.28 22.43 -1.22
N GLN A 497 -4.92 23.41 -0.57
CA GLN A 497 -4.65 24.82 -0.80
C GLN A 497 -3.22 25.23 -0.38
N LYS A 498 -2.74 24.74 0.77
CA LYS A 498 -1.38 25.02 1.24
C LYS A 498 -0.33 24.49 0.25
N VAL A 499 -0.51 23.25 -0.21
CA VAL A 499 0.35 22.60 -1.20
C VAL A 499 0.37 23.37 -2.51
N PHE A 500 -0.79 23.72 -3.06
CA PHE A 500 -0.89 24.49 -4.30
C PHE A 500 -0.16 25.85 -4.18
N GLN A 501 -0.33 26.56 -3.06
CA GLN A 501 0.32 27.85 -2.85
C GLN A 501 1.82 27.73 -2.61
N ALA A 502 2.26 26.70 -1.86
CA ALA A 502 3.68 26.43 -1.62
C ALA A 502 4.41 26.06 -2.91
N GLU A 503 3.81 25.20 -3.74
CA GLU A 503 4.34 24.85 -5.06
C GLU A 503 4.46 26.10 -5.94
N ALA A 504 3.37 26.85 -6.12
CA ALA A 504 3.37 28.04 -6.96
C ALA A 504 4.36 29.12 -6.48
N TYR A 505 4.57 29.23 -5.16
CA TYR A 505 5.55 30.13 -4.56
C TYR A 505 6.99 29.67 -4.88
N LEU A 506 7.32 28.41 -4.59
CA LEU A 506 8.66 27.89 -4.73
C LEU A 506 9.08 27.77 -6.20
N THR A 507 8.21 27.30 -7.10
CA THR A 507 8.48 27.29 -8.55
C THR A 507 8.74 28.70 -9.09
N LYS A 508 8.12 29.73 -8.49
CA LYS A 508 8.35 31.11 -8.90
C LYS A 508 9.67 31.65 -8.34
N LYS A 509 10.00 31.35 -7.09
CA LYS A 509 11.23 31.81 -6.43
C LYS A 509 12.47 31.10 -6.98
N TYR A 510 12.34 29.82 -7.31
CA TYR A 510 13.40 28.92 -7.77
C TYR A 510 13.07 28.34 -9.15
N PRO A 511 13.15 29.16 -10.22
CA PRO A 511 12.72 28.74 -11.56
C PRO A 511 13.67 27.73 -12.24
N SER A 512 14.87 27.48 -11.70
CA SER A 512 15.80 26.48 -12.24
C SER A 512 15.56 25.10 -11.62
N THR A 513 14.78 25.04 -10.54
CA THR A 513 14.36 23.80 -9.88
C THR A 513 12.86 23.62 -10.13
N GLU A 514 12.47 22.68 -10.98
CA GLU A 514 11.06 22.31 -11.09
C GLU A 514 10.64 21.57 -9.80
N ILE A 515 9.53 21.98 -9.19
CA ILE A 515 9.13 21.54 -7.84
C ILE A 515 7.68 21.11 -7.89
N HIS A 516 7.41 19.93 -7.36
CA HIS A 516 6.06 19.40 -7.20
C HIS A 516 5.87 18.83 -5.81
N PHE A 517 4.72 19.12 -5.20
CA PHE A 517 4.35 18.58 -3.90
C PHE A 517 3.15 17.65 -4.00
N PHE A 518 3.31 16.42 -3.51
CA PHE A 518 2.27 15.42 -3.46
C PHE A 518 1.81 15.22 -2.02
N THR A 519 0.52 15.47 -1.76
CA THR A 519 -0.07 15.11 -0.46
C THR A 519 -0.29 13.60 -0.43
N ASN A 520 0.30 12.93 0.56
CA ASN A 520 0.20 11.49 0.69
C ASN A 520 -0.34 11.12 2.08
N ILE A 521 -1.65 10.85 2.13
CA ILE A 521 -2.32 10.42 3.36
C ILE A 521 -2.16 8.90 3.45
N LEU A 522 -1.46 8.42 4.50
CA LEU A 522 -1.06 7.02 4.62
C LEU A 522 -2.23 6.03 4.50
N ARG A 523 -3.41 6.36 5.05
CA ARG A 523 -4.62 5.53 4.88
C ARG A 523 -4.96 5.32 3.41
N ARG A 524 -4.99 6.40 2.62
CA ARG A 524 -5.30 6.37 1.19
C ARG A 524 -4.20 5.65 0.41
N GLN A 525 -2.94 5.90 0.75
CA GLN A 525 -1.78 5.24 0.15
C GLN A 525 -1.87 3.71 0.25
N ARG A 526 -2.12 3.21 1.48
CA ARG A 526 -2.28 1.77 1.75
C ARG A 526 -3.48 1.17 1.01
N ALA A 527 -4.55 1.95 0.81
CA ALA A 527 -5.70 1.56 0.01
C ALA A 527 -5.47 1.65 -1.52
N GLY A 528 -4.29 2.09 -1.98
CA GLY A 528 -4.01 2.34 -3.39
C GLY A 528 -4.82 3.51 -3.97
N GLN A 529 -5.34 4.38 -3.11
CA GLN A 529 -6.14 5.56 -3.48
C GLN A 529 -5.21 6.77 -3.65
N HIS A 530 -4.97 7.15 -4.90
CA HIS A 530 -4.19 8.34 -5.25
C HIS A 530 -5.05 9.30 -6.08
N THR A 531 -4.52 10.50 -6.34
CA THR A 531 -5.14 11.51 -7.21
C THR A 531 -5.56 10.87 -8.54
N PRO A 532 -6.80 11.01 -9.02
CA PRO A 532 -7.26 10.32 -10.23
C PRO A 532 -6.53 10.75 -11.50
N PHE A 533 -6.49 9.86 -12.50
CA PHE A 533 -5.82 10.08 -13.80
C PHE A 533 -6.20 11.40 -14.50
N LEU A 534 -7.44 11.85 -14.32
CA LEU A 534 -7.93 13.11 -14.89
C LEU A 534 -7.18 14.35 -14.36
N VAL A 535 -6.61 14.25 -13.17
CA VAL A 535 -5.94 15.32 -12.44
C VAL A 535 -4.43 15.13 -12.44
N SER A 536 -3.96 13.89 -12.36
CA SER A 536 -2.54 13.55 -12.45
C SER A 536 -2.34 12.31 -13.32
N PRO A 537 -1.46 12.33 -14.33
CA PRO A 537 -1.10 11.16 -15.15
C PRO A 537 -0.60 9.94 -14.34
N GLU A 538 -0.26 10.13 -13.08
CA GLU A 538 0.18 9.12 -12.11
C GLU A 538 -1.02 8.39 -11.45
N GLY A 539 -2.24 8.82 -11.73
CA GLY A 539 -3.44 8.55 -10.95
C GLY A 539 -4.20 7.25 -11.20
N SER A 540 -3.55 6.20 -11.72
CA SER A 540 -4.18 4.88 -11.82
C SER A 540 -3.74 3.99 -10.67
N MET A 541 -4.65 3.19 -10.08
CA MET A 541 -4.35 2.31 -8.93
C MET A 541 -3.10 1.43 -9.15
N ALA A 542 -2.87 0.99 -10.38
CA ALA A 542 -1.74 0.17 -10.77
C ALA A 542 -0.42 0.92 -10.80
N TYR A 543 -0.44 2.09 -11.45
CA TYR A 543 0.73 2.94 -11.53
C TYR A 543 1.07 3.51 -10.15
N SER A 544 0.03 3.81 -9.36
CA SER A 544 0.10 4.13 -7.94
C SER A 544 0.71 3.02 -7.10
N ASN A 545 0.42 1.75 -7.37
CA ASN A 545 1.06 0.63 -6.68
C ASN A 545 2.55 0.52 -7.05
N MET A 546 2.89 0.67 -8.34
CA MET A 546 4.30 0.73 -8.75
C MET A 546 5.01 1.94 -8.15
N LEU A 547 4.35 3.10 -8.09
CA LEU A 547 4.85 4.27 -7.38
C LEU A 547 5.00 3.97 -5.90
N ASN A 548 4.04 3.30 -5.25
CA ASN A 548 4.14 2.92 -3.84
C ASN A 548 5.40 2.10 -3.58
N ASP A 549 5.84 1.21 -4.48
CA ASP A 549 7.16 0.56 -4.38
C ASP A 549 8.35 1.53 -4.53
N PHE A 550 8.17 2.71 -5.12
CA PHE A 550 9.14 3.80 -5.05
C PHE A 550 8.96 4.71 -3.80
N LEU A 551 7.73 4.84 -3.27
CA LEU A 551 7.39 5.74 -2.15
C LEU A 551 7.69 5.11 -0.80
N LEU A 552 7.42 3.82 -0.66
CA LEU A 552 7.54 3.09 0.60
C LEU A 552 9.00 2.95 1.03
N ASN A 553 9.99 3.21 0.13
CA ASN A 553 11.41 3.51 0.37
C ASN A 553 12.31 2.89 -0.70
N PRO A 554 12.39 3.52 -1.87
CA PRO A 554 13.68 4.11 -2.24
C PRO A 554 13.58 5.61 -2.53
N ALA A 555 12.76 6.34 -1.78
CA ALA A 555 12.72 7.80 -1.74
C ALA A 555 13.79 8.38 -0.79
N VAL A 556 14.36 9.57 -1.05
CA VAL A 556 15.20 10.23 -0.03
C VAL A 556 14.26 10.82 1.02
N VAL A 557 14.45 10.46 2.28
CA VAL A 557 13.72 11.08 3.39
C VAL A 557 14.43 12.38 3.75
N LEU A 558 13.89 13.52 3.27
CA LEU A 558 14.45 14.84 3.55
C LEU A 558 14.39 15.15 5.05
N CYS A 559 13.28 14.76 5.68
CA CYS A 559 13.03 14.85 7.11
C CYS A 559 11.90 13.90 7.50
N GLY A 560 11.78 13.59 8.79
CA GLY A 560 10.73 12.69 9.26
C GLY A 560 11.21 11.68 10.28
N ILE A 561 10.33 10.72 10.57
CA ILE A 561 10.66 9.50 11.28
C ILE A 561 10.66 8.30 10.34
N THR A 562 11.53 7.33 10.62
CA THR A 562 11.52 6.04 9.91
C THR A 562 10.18 5.33 10.14
N PRO A 563 9.57 4.73 9.11
CA PRO A 563 8.33 3.97 9.26
C PRO A 563 8.50 2.70 10.08
N MET A 564 7.36 2.08 10.41
CA MET A 564 7.33 0.72 10.93
C MET A 564 7.98 -0.26 9.92
N PRO A 565 8.80 -1.24 10.37
CA PRO A 565 9.42 -2.24 9.50
C PRO A 565 8.41 -2.94 8.57
N PHE A 566 8.72 -3.03 7.27
CA PHE A 566 7.79 -3.53 6.26
C PHE A 566 7.71 -5.05 6.21
N ASP A 567 8.76 -5.75 6.65
CA ASP A 567 8.79 -7.22 6.64
C ASP A 567 7.95 -7.84 7.77
N LEU A 568 7.48 -7.03 8.74
CA LEU A 568 6.50 -7.45 9.73
C LEU A 568 5.14 -7.75 9.06
N PRO A 569 4.45 -8.85 9.40
CA PRO A 569 3.12 -9.11 8.88
C PRO A 569 2.16 -7.95 9.19
N TYR A 570 1.37 -7.51 8.20
CA TYR A 570 0.47 -6.36 8.36
C TYR A 570 -0.53 -6.54 9.52
N GLU A 571 -1.00 -7.75 9.76
CA GLU A 571 -1.80 -8.10 10.93
C GLU A 571 -1.09 -7.77 12.24
N PHE A 572 0.17 -8.18 12.37
CA PHE A 572 0.99 -7.88 13.54
C PHE A 572 1.21 -6.37 13.70
N GLN A 573 1.49 -5.66 12.61
CA GLN A 573 1.64 -4.19 12.63
C GLN A 573 0.41 -3.49 13.21
N VAL A 574 -0.79 -3.87 12.76
CA VAL A 574 -2.04 -3.32 13.29
C VAL A 574 -2.24 -3.69 14.75
N LEU A 575 -2.11 -4.96 15.12
CA LEU A 575 -2.28 -5.40 16.51
C LEU A 575 -1.27 -4.71 17.46
N GLN A 576 -0.06 -4.43 16.99
CA GLN A 576 0.94 -3.66 17.71
C GLN A 576 0.47 -2.22 17.95
N GLN A 577 -0.11 -1.55 16.95
CA GLN A 577 -0.68 -0.21 17.10
C GLN A 577 -1.83 -0.17 18.11
N LEU A 578 -2.66 -1.23 18.20
CA LEU A 578 -3.72 -1.35 19.22
C LEU A 578 -3.18 -1.57 20.64
N GLY A 579 -1.88 -1.79 20.79
CA GLY A 579 -1.24 -2.10 22.07
C GLY A 579 -1.51 -3.52 22.55
N VAL A 580 -1.73 -4.49 21.64
CA VAL A 580 -1.85 -5.91 22.03
C VAL A 580 -0.57 -6.39 22.70
N PHE A 581 0.59 -5.97 22.20
CA PHE A 581 1.89 -6.29 22.80
C PHE A 581 2.43 -5.11 23.62
N PRO A 582 3.13 -5.38 24.75
CA PRO A 582 3.62 -4.32 25.64
C PRO A 582 4.68 -3.42 24.98
N GLU A 583 4.64 -2.12 25.26
CA GLU A 583 5.58 -1.15 24.66
C GLU A 583 7.03 -1.39 25.09
N ASP A 584 7.24 -1.74 26.36
CA ASP A 584 8.56 -2.01 26.94
C ASP A 584 9.24 -3.23 26.31
N GLU A 585 8.47 -4.18 25.78
CA GLU A 585 8.98 -5.34 25.07
C GLU A 585 9.28 -5.05 23.58
N TRP A 586 8.71 -3.99 23.01
CA TRP A 586 8.78 -3.68 21.57
C TRP A 586 9.38 -2.29 21.30
N GLN A 587 10.64 -2.14 21.72
CA GLN A 587 11.49 -1.00 21.39
C GLN A 587 12.46 -1.39 20.28
N LEU A 588 12.65 -0.48 19.33
CA LEU A 588 13.64 -0.60 18.26
C LEU A 588 14.67 0.51 18.38
N THR A 589 15.93 0.18 18.08
CA THR A 589 17.04 1.14 18.09
C THR A 589 17.54 1.46 16.70
N GLN A 590 17.97 2.70 16.47
CA GLN A 590 18.80 3.06 15.32
C GLN A 590 20.15 3.56 15.81
N THR A 591 21.21 3.07 15.18
CA THR A 591 22.59 3.44 15.52
C THR A 591 23.19 4.25 14.39
N THR A 592 23.62 5.47 14.70
CA THR A 592 24.46 6.28 13.81
C THR A 592 25.89 6.20 14.31
N HIS A 593 26.76 5.53 13.56
CA HIS A 593 28.15 5.38 13.96
C HIS A 593 28.89 6.72 13.96
N ALA A 594 29.73 6.93 14.97
CA ALA A 594 30.65 8.06 14.98
C ALA A 594 31.59 7.98 13.76
N PRO A 595 31.95 9.12 13.16
CA PRO A 595 32.92 9.13 12.06
C PRO A 595 34.26 8.56 12.53
N SER A 596 34.95 7.84 11.65
CA SER A 596 36.33 7.42 11.89
C SER A 596 37.32 8.45 11.37
N ASP A 597 38.46 8.59 12.03
CA ASP A 597 39.58 9.39 11.55
C ASP A 597 40.30 8.71 10.36
N GLU A 598 41.33 9.38 9.84
CA GLU A 598 42.16 8.91 8.72
C GLU A 598 42.89 7.58 9.01
N ASN A 599 43.00 7.19 10.28
CA ASN A 599 43.61 5.93 10.73
C ASN A 599 42.56 4.84 11.01
N GLY A 600 41.26 5.14 10.85
CA GLY A 600 40.15 4.24 11.13
C GLY A 600 39.72 4.19 12.60
N GLU A 601 40.25 5.06 13.46
CA GLU A 601 39.83 5.18 14.86
C GLU A 601 38.55 6.01 14.98
N LYS A 602 37.55 5.52 15.74
CA LYS A 602 36.29 6.24 15.95
C LYS A 602 36.51 7.57 16.68
N VAL A 603 35.99 8.65 16.12
CA VAL A 603 36.00 10.00 16.69
C VAL A 603 34.62 10.29 17.31
N GLY A 604 34.48 9.95 18.59
CA GLY A 604 33.27 10.18 19.38
C GLY A 604 32.45 8.91 19.64
N GLU A 605 31.25 9.10 20.19
CA GLU A 605 30.32 8.02 20.53
C GLU A 605 29.26 7.85 19.44
N ASP A 606 28.83 6.60 19.23
CA ASP A 606 27.70 6.30 18.36
C ASP A 606 26.42 6.93 18.93
N LEU A 607 25.62 7.57 18.09
CA LEU A 607 24.31 8.07 18.48
C LEU A 607 23.30 6.93 18.38
N VAL A 608 22.74 6.53 19.52
CA VAL A 608 21.69 5.51 19.61
C VAL A 608 20.36 6.17 19.93
N GLU A 609 19.40 6.03 19.02
CA GLU A 609 18.03 6.51 19.18
C GLU A 609 17.10 5.31 19.41
N THR A 610 16.17 5.40 20.36
CA THR A 610 15.22 4.32 20.68
C THR A 610 13.79 4.75 20.38
N PHE A 611 13.04 3.88 19.73
CA PHE A 611 11.67 4.12 19.28
C PHE A 611 10.75 3.01 19.75
N THR A 612 9.57 3.39 20.22
CA THR A 612 8.51 2.44 20.51
C THR A 612 7.83 2.02 19.21
N LEU A 613 7.84 0.72 18.90
CA LEU A 613 7.34 0.20 17.62
C LEU A 613 5.91 0.68 17.32
N ARG A 614 5.02 0.68 18.32
CA ARG A 614 3.61 1.07 18.12
C ARG A 614 3.41 2.56 17.80
N LYS A 615 4.44 3.39 17.99
CA LYS A 615 4.43 4.83 17.67
C LYS A 615 4.99 5.13 16.29
N LEU A 616 5.58 4.13 15.61
CA LEU A 616 6.05 4.30 14.25
C LEU A 616 4.86 4.28 13.27
N PRO A 617 4.88 5.14 12.24
CA PRO A 617 3.82 5.19 11.26
C PRO A 617 3.87 3.95 10.39
N SER A 618 2.72 3.29 10.23
CA SER A 618 2.58 2.13 9.36
C SER A 618 2.39 2.60 7.92
N TRP A 619 3.44 2.58 7.12
CA TRP A 619 3.35 2.98 5.71
C TRP A 619 2.70 1.90 4.82
N GLY A 620 2.54 0.68 5.35
CA GLY A 620 1.91 -0.44 4.67
C GLY A 620 2.86 -1.64 4.61
N GLU A 621 2.64 -2.51 3.65
CA GLU A 621 3.52 -3.64 3.35
C GLU A 621 4.17 -3.48 1.97
N THR A 622 5.35 -4.05 1.78
CA THR A 622 6.10 -4.01 0.52
C THR A 622 5.68 -5.12 -0.44
N LYS A 623 4.93 -6.10 0.05
CA LYS A 623 4.42 -7.23 -0.72
C LYS A 623 3.18 -6.82 -1.50
N ILE A 624 3.38 -6.14 -2.63
CA ILE A 624 2.29 -5.90 -3.58
C ILE A 624 1.91 -7.25 -4.21
N PRO A 625 0.66 -7.73 -4.11
CA PRO A 625 0.28 -9.04 -4.65
C PRO A 625 0.49 -9.09 -6.17
N ARG A 626 1.06 -10.18 -6.68
CA ARG A 626 1.27 -10.38 -8.14
C ARG A 626 -0.02 -10.14 -8.94
N LYS A 627 -1.16 -10.57 -8.40
CA LYS A 627 -2.50 -10.35 -8.97
C LYS A 627 -2.77 -8.88 -9.31
N LYS A 628 -2.30 -7.92 -8.50
CA LYS A 628 -2.47 -6.48 -8.78
C LYS A 628 -1.69 -6.05 -10.02
N PHE A 629 -0.50 -6.58 -10.25
CA PHE A 629 0.25 -6.33 -11.49
C PHE A 629 -0.44 -6.97 -12.69
N LEU A 630 -0.96 -8.19 -12.54
CA LEU A 630 -1.68 -8.90 -13.61
C LEU A 630 -2.98 -8.18 -14.01
N GLU A 631 -3.79 -7.76 -13.04
CA GLU A 631 -5.06 -7.03 -13.25
C GLU A 631 -4.86 -5.71 -14.00
N HIS A 632 -3.66 -5.14 -13.96
CA HIS A 632 -3.41 -3.79 -14.45
C HIS A 632 -2.22 -3.62 -15.39
N ALA A 633 -1.64 -4.72 -15.88
CA ALA A 633 -0.54 -4.66 -16.82
C ALA A 633 -0.89 -3.82 -18.06
N THR A 634 -2.09 -4.02 -18.64
CA THR A 634 -2.55 -3.26 -19.82
C THR A 634 -2.66 -1.75 -19.55
N PRO A 635 -3.35 -1.27 -18.49
CA PRO A 635 -3.30 0.14 -18.10
C PRO A 635 -1.89 0.72 -17.96
N ILE A 636 -0.94 -0.02 -17.40
CA ILE A 636 0.45 0.43 -17.24
C ILE A 636 1.11 0.62 -18.62
N PHE A 637 0.98 -0.34 -19.53
CA PHE A 637 1.51 -0.21 -20.90
C PHE A 637 0.88 0.97 -21.67
N LEU A 638 -0.43 1.18 -21.53
CA LEU A 638 -1.10 2.33 -22.14
C LEU A 638 -0.52 3.65 -21.62
N ARG A 639 -0.29 3.76 -20.31
CA ARG A 639 0.31 4.95 -19.70
C ARG A 639 1.76 5.17 -20.14
N GLU A 640 2.58 4.13 -20.15
CA GLU A 640 3.96 4.24 -20.62
C GLU A 640 4.02 4.57 -22.14
N SER A 641 2.99 4.21 -22.91
CA SER A 641 2.87 4.60 -24.33
C SER A 641 2.69 6.11 -24.54
N GLU A 642 2.09 6.84 -23.60
CA GLU A 642 2.00 8.30 -23.67
C GLU A 642 3.39 8.95 -23.60
N LYS A 643 4.29 8.43 -22.75
CA LYS A 643 5.68 8.91 -22.68
C LYS A 643 6.47 8.66 -23.97
N VAL A 644 6.09 7.63 -24.74
CA VAL A 644 6.67 7.38 -26.07
C VAL A 644 6.37 8.56 -27.01
N SER A 645 5.18 9.15 -26.90
CA SER A 645 4.81 10.33 -27.70
C SER A 645 5.58 11.60 -27.31
N HIS A 646 6.12 11.67 -26.09
CA HIS A 646 6.93 12.79 -25.57
C HIS A 646 8.45 12.58 -25.76
N ARG A 647 8.87 11.63 -26.60
CA ARG A 647 10.29 11.26 -26.83
C ARG A 647 11.03 10.77 -25.57
N ASN A 648 10.32 10.28 -24.56
CA ASN A 648 10.90 9.69 -23.34
C ASN A 648 10.81 8.15 -23.34
N LEU A 649 11.00 7.56 -24.52
CA LEU A 649 10.88 6.12 -24.76
C LEU A 649 11.86 5.26 -23.92
N PRO A 650 13.11 5.67 -23.66
CA PRO A 650 14.01 4.92 -22.78
C PRO A 650 13.45 4.67 -21.38
N LYS A 651 12.93 5.72 -20.71
CA LYS A 651 12.35 5.59 -19.35
C LYS A 651 11.09 4.72 -19.38
N ALA A 652 10.28 4.86 -20.43
CA ALA A 652 9.07 4.05 -20.62
C ALA A 652 9.40 2.55 -20.73
N LEU A 653 10.41 2.20 -21.54
CA LEU A 653 10.87 0.83 -21.69
C LEU A 653 11.40 0.22 -20.39
N LEU A 654 12.21 0.96 -19.61
CA LEU A 654 12.68 0.48 -18.31
C LEU A 654 11.50 0.18 -17.36
N ASN A 655 10.40 0.93 -17.45
CA ASN A 655 9.19 0.63 -16.68
C ASN A 655 8.43 -0.59 -17.22
N CYS A 656 8.29 -0.72 -18.54
CA CYS A 656 7.64 -1.86 -19.17
C CYS A 656 8.41 -3.18 -18.95
N TRP A 657 9.75 -3.16 -19.03
CA TRP A 657 10.58 -4.33 -18.75
C TRP A 657 10.56 -4.74 -17.28
N TRP A 658 10.41 -3.79 -16.36
CA TRP A 658 10.17 -4.12 -14.95
C TRP A 658 8.85 -4.86 -14.75
N LEU A 659 7.78 -4.38 -15.40
CA LEU A 659 6.49 -5.07 -15.39
C LEU A 659 6.58 -6.45 -16.06
N GLU A 660 7.24 -6.54 -17.21
CA GLU A 660 7.48 -7.82 -17.90
C GLU A 660 8.27 -8.78 -17.02
N MET A 661 9.29 -8.31 -16.30
CA MET A 661 10.04 -9.11 -15.35
C MET A 661 9.12 -9.69 -14.27
N ILE A 662 8.26 -8.85 -13.67
CA ILE A 662 7.29 -9.30 -12.67
C ILE A 662 6.27 -10.28 -13.27
N VAL A 663 5.77 -10.07 -14.48
CA VAL A 663 4.68 -10.90 -15.04
C VAL A 663 5.20 -12.20 -15.66
N CYS A 664 6.36 -12.16 -16.31
CA CYS A 664 6.85 -13.21 -17.19
C CYS A 664 8.11 -13.94 -16.67
N ILE A 665 8.92 -13.31 -15.81
CA ILE A 665 10.24 -13.83 -15.41
C ILE A 665 10.27 -14.27 -13.94
N ASP A 666 9.70 -13.47 -13.04
CA ASP A 666 9.52 -13.86 -11.64
C ASP A 666 8.76 -15.19 -11.54
N LYS A 667 9.19 -16.06 -10.63
CA LYS A 667 8.47 -17.31 -10.37
C LYS A 667 7.10 -16.99 -9.79
N GLU A 668 6.09 -17.76 -10.20
CA GLU A 668 4.71 -17.55 -9.77
C GLU A 668 4.55 -17.67 -8.25
N GLU A 669 5.29 -18.61 -7.64
CA GLU A 669 5.30 -18.89 -6.19
C GLU A 669 6.09 -17.87 -5.36
N ASP A 670 7.01 -17.12 -5.98
CA ASP A 670 7.81 -16.12 -5.29
C ASP A 670 7.04 -14.79 -5.19
N PRO A 671 7.24 -13.98 -4.13
CA PRO A 671 6.70 -12.63 -4.10
C PRO A 671 7.28 -11.79 -5.25
N PRO A 672 6.50 -10.84 -5.84
CA PRO A 672 7.03 -9.92 -6.83
C PRO A 672 8.26 -9.18 -6.33
N THR A 673 9.23 -8.99 -7.22
CA THR A 673 10.44 -8.22 -6.91
C THR A 673 10.07 -6.77 -6.56
N SER A 674 10.55 -6.29 -5.39
CA SER A 674 10.27 -4.95 -4.84
C SER A 674 11.57 -4.15 -4.70
N LEU A 675 11.62 -2.94 -5.27
CA LEU A 675 12.79 -2.06 -5.14
C LEU A 675 13.00 -1.60 -3.70
N THR A 676 11.89 -1.34 -3.00
CA THR A 676 11.87 -1.09 -1.56
C THR A 676 12.66 -2.21 -0.88
N ARG A 677 12.22 -3.47 -1.04
CA ARG A 677 12.85 -4.64 -0.40
C ARG A 677 14.33 -4.81 -0.73
N LEU A 678 14.71 -4.59 -1.99
CA LEU A 678 16.10 -4.71 -2.43
C LEU A 678 17.00 -3.64 -1.81
N LEU A 679 16.48 -2.47 -1.43
CA LEU A 679 17.26 -1.40 -0.84
C LEU A 679 17.82 -1.76 0.55
N TRP A 680 17.02 -2.37 1.44
CA TRP A 680 17.50 -2.81 2.75
C TRP A 680 17.97 -4.27 2.80
N ASN A 681 17.67 -5.06 1.77
CA ASN A 681 18.21 -6.41 1.59
C ASN A 681 19.01 -6.53 0.29
N PRO A 682 20.14 -5.82 0.13
CA PRO A 682 20.91 -5.83 -1.12
C PRO A 682 21.42 -7.22 -1.52
N ASP A 683 21.59 -8.12 -0.56
CA ASP A 683 22.00 -9.52 -0.79
C ASP A 683 20.93 -10.36 -1.52
N GLN A 684 19.67 -9.90 -1.52
CA GLN A 684 18.58 -10.56 -2.23
C GLN A 684 18.56 -10.24 -3.74
N ARG A 685 19.40 -9.31 -4.20
CA ARG A 685 19.51 -9.01 -5.64
C ARG A 685 19.89 -10.26 -6.42
N TYR A 686 19.38 -10.37 -7.65
CA TYR A 686 19.46 -11.61 -8.41
C TYR A 686 20.89 -12.05 -8.68
N PHE A 687 21.76 -11.15 -9.17
CA PHE A 687 23.14 -11.50 -9.50
C PHE A 687 24.00 -11.88 -8.28
N ILE A 688 23.60 -11.45 -7.08
CA ILE A 688 24.26 -11.81 -5.82
C ILE A 688 23.74 -13.16 -5.33
N SER A 689 22.43 -13.30 -5.18
CA SER A 689 21.79 -14.52 -4.67
C SER A 689 21.95 -15.75 -5.57
N LYS A 690 22.19 -15.53 -6.87
CA LYS A 690 22.51 -16.59 -7.84
C LYS A 690 24.00 -16.81 -8.06
N GLU A 691 24.84 -16.04 -7.36
CA GLU A 691 26.29 -16.11 -7.48
C GLU A 691 26.73 -16.05 -8.96
N LEU A 692 26.14 -15.14 -9.74
CA LEU A 692 26.46 -15.03 -11.16
C LEU A 692 27.95 -14.69 -11.33
N GLU A 693 28.54 -15.24 -12.39
CA GLU A 693 29.93 -15.05 -12.77
C GLU A 693 30.02 -14.40 -14.16
N GLY A 694 31.18 -13.82 -14.47
CA GLY A 694 31.43 -13.15 -15.75
C GLY A 694 32.08 -11.78 -15.58
N SER A 695 32.72 -11.31 -16.65
CA SER A 695 33.48 -10.05 -16.63
C SER A 695 32.63 -8.82 -16.29
N LEU A 696 31.36 -8.81 -16.70
CA LEU A 696 30.44 -7.73 -16.39
C LEU A 696 29.93 -7.79 -14.94
N VAL A 697 29.74 -8.99 -14.36
CA VAL A 697 29.36 -9.11 -12.94
C VAL A 697 30.49 -8.62 -12.05
N GLU A 698 31.74 -8.97 -12.39
CA GLU A 698 32.91 -8.44 -11.68
C GLU A 698 33.01 -6.92 -11.82
N GLY A 699 32.75 -6.38 -13.02
CA GLY A 699 32.68 -4.94 -13.24
C GLY A 699 31.59 -4.25 -12.41
N LEU A 700 30.41 -4.86 -12.27
CA LEU A 700 29.34 -4.35 -11.41
C LEU A 700 29.74 -4.37 -9.92
N ARG A 701 30.35 -5.46 -9.44
CA ARG A 701 30.85 -5.55 -8.05
C ARG A 701 31.92 -4.49 -7.78
N GLN A 702 32.83 -4.28 -8.73
CA GLN A 702 33.87 -3.26 -8.63
C GLN A 702 33.26 -1.85 -8.61
N LEU A 703 32.28 -1.56 -9.47
CA LEU A 703 31.56 -0.27 -9.44
C LEU A 703 30.90 -0.02 -8.08
N GLU A 704 30.23 -1.00 -7.50
CA GLU A 704 29.58 -0.85 -6.20
C GLU A 704 30.57 -0.75 -5.03
N ALA A 705 31.75 -1.36 -5.16
CA ALA A 705 32.84 -1.20 -4.20
C ALA A 705 33.48 0.20 -4.28
N ASP A 706 33.67 0.73 -5.50
CA ASP A 706 34.25 2.06 -5.74
C ASP A 706 33.26 3.19 -5.44
N PHE A 707 31.96 2.93 -5.59
CA PHE A 707 30.87 3.89 -5.42
C PHE A 707 29.74 3.26 -4.57
N PRO A 708 29.89 3.24 -3.23
CA PRO A 708 28.91 2.64 -2.33
C PRO A 708 27.56 3.36 -2.32
N GLU A 709 27.43 4.53 -2.96
CA GLU A 709 26.16 5.21 -3.19
C GLU A 709 25.29 4.55 -4.26
N LEU A 710 25.87 3.72 -5.16
CA LEU A 710 25.12 3.08 -6.25
C LEU A 710 24.00 2.15 -5.74
N PRO A 711 24.24 1.21 -4.80
CA PRO A 711 23.17 0.36 -4.27
C PRO A 711 22.09 1.12 -3.48
N LEU A 712 22.29 2.42 -3.22
CA LEU A 712 21.30 3.27 -2.56
C LEU A 712 20.35 3.97 -3.55
N ASP A 713 20.62 3.91 -4.86
CA ASP A 713 19.77 4.50 -5.90
C ASP A 713 18.75 3.48 -6.42
N PRO A 714 17.42 3.76 -6.32
CA PRO A 714 16.39 2.89 -6.90
C PRO A 714 16.60 2.53 -8.36
N TRP A 715 17.07 3.48 -9.16
CA TRP A 715 17.24 3.26 -10.60
C TRP A 715 18.44 2.37 -10.90
N TRP A 716 19.47 2.40 -10.05
CA TRP A 716 20.58 1.45 -10.11
C TRP A 716 20.15 0.03 -9.74
N LEU A 717 19.42 -0.13 -8.63
CA LEU A 717 18.86 -1.42 -8.22
C LEU A 717 17.98 -2.01 -9.31
N LYS A 718 17.09 -1.19 -9.88
CA LYS A 718 16.23 -1.56 -11.00
C LYS A 718 17.03 -2.01 -12.23
N PHE A 719 18.05 -1.26 -12.60
CA PHE A 719 18.90 -1.55 -13.75
C PHE A 719 19.64 -2.88 -13.60
N THR A 720 20.34 -3.08 -12.49
CA THR A 720 21.13 -4.30 -12.23
C THR A 720 20.25 -5.56 -12.14
N GLU A 721 19.07 -5.44 -11.54
CA GLU A 721 18.10 -6.53 -11.43
C GLU A 721 17.53 -6.92 -12.81
N MET A 722 17.13 -5.95 -13.64
CA MET A 722 16.66 -6.23 -15.00
C MET A 722 17.78 -6.80 -15.87
N LEU A 723 18.98 -6.24 -15.82
CA LEU A 723 20.10 -6.68 -16.67
C LEU A 723 20.46 -8.14 -16.42
N SER A 724 20.46 -8.56 -15.14
CA SER A 724 20.81 -9.93 -14.74
C SER A 724 19.68 -10.94 -15.01
N ARG A 725 18.41 -10.56 -14.80
CA ARG A 725 17.27 -11.48 -15.03
C ARG A 725 16.94 -11.71 -16.49
N PHE A 726 17.09 -10.71 -17.34
CA PHE A 726 16.81 -10.86 -18.78
C PHE A 726 17.80 -11.79 -19.49
N GLU A 727 19.03 -11.91 -18.99
CA GLU A 727 19.97 -12.91 -19.49
C GLU A 727 19.40 -14.32 -19.32
N SER A 728 19.07 -14.67 -18.07
CA SER A 728 18.57 -15.99 -17.70
C SER A 728 17.24 -16.33 -18.40
N TYR A 729 16.46 -15.30 -18.73
CA TYR A 729 15.19 -15.44 -19.44
C TYR A 729 15.37 -15.67 -20.95
N GLU A 730 16.28 -14.94 -21.61
CA GLU A 730 16.45 -15.01 -23.06
C GLU A 730 17.49 -16.06 -23.51
N GLN A 731 18.35 -16.53 -22.59
CA GLN A 731 19.42 -17.51 -22.85
C GLN A 731 19.36 -18.74 -21.90
N PRO A 732 18.22 -19.45 -21.76
CA PRO A 732 18.06 -20.52 -20.77
C PRO A 732 18.82 -21.82 -21.08
N GLU A 733 19.32 -22.01 -22.30
CA GLU A 733 19.93 -23.27 -22.77
C GLU A 733 21.48 -23.28 -22.70
N GLU A 734 22.11 -22.18 -22.30
CA GLU A 734 23.58 -22.09 -22.26
C GLU A 734 24.17 -22.82 -21.03
N THR A 735 25.16 -23.68 -21.26
CA THR A 735 25.76 -24.55 -20.23
C THR A 735 26.74 -23.82 -19.30
N VAL A 736 27.22 -22.63 -19.70
CA VAL A 736 28.03 -21.73 -18.89
C VAL A 736 27.44 -20.34 -19.09
N GLN A 737 26.86 -19.76 -18.04
CA GLN A 737 26.46 -18.36 -18.04
C GLN A 737 27.75 -17.54 -18.00
N ASP A 738 28.16 -16.99 -19.14
CA ASP A 738 29.29 -16.05 -19.21
C ASP A 738 28.73 -14.64 -19.39
N PHE A 739 28.50 -13.95 -18.27
CA PHE A 739 27.97 -12.58 -18.26
C PHE A 739 29.06 -11.60 -18.74
N ALA A 740 29.12 -11.40 -20.06
CA ALA A 740 30.11 -10.57 -20.77
C ALA A 740 29.42 -9.70 -21.84
N LEU A 741 30.07 -8.59 -22.24
CA LEU A 741 29.45 -7.64 -23.18
C LEU A 741 29.10 -8.23 -24.54
N ASP A 742 29.92 -9.14 -25.03
CA ASP A 742 29.77 -9.80 -26.33
C ASP A 742 28.71 -10.92 -26.31
N THR A 743 28.32 -11.40 -25.13
CA THR A 743 27.28 -12.43 -24.93
C THR A 743 25.89 -11.83 -24.67
N LEU A 744 25.80 -10.54 -24.30
CA LEU A 744 24.52 -9.89 -24.00
C LEU A 744 23.52 -9.94 -25.16
N SER A 745 22.26 -10.22 -24.80
CA SER A 745 21.13 -10.16 -25.72
C SER A 745 20.85 -8.74 -26.24
N VAL A 746 20.05 -8.64 -27.31
CA VAL A 746 19.59 -7.33 -27.82
C VAL A 746 18.84 -6.56 -26.73
N THR A 747 17.96 -7.23 -25.97
CA THR A 747 17.20 -6.59 -24.89
C THR A 747 18.14 -6.05 -23.81
N GLN A 748 19.13 -6.83 -23.37
CA GLN A 748 20.10 -6.40 -22.36
C GLN A 748 20.95 -5.21 -22.81
N LYS A 749 21.45 -5.23 -24.05
CA LYS A 749 22.16 -4.07 -24.64
C LYS A 749 21.28 -2.81 -24.68
N GLN A 750 19.98 -2.97 -24.96
CA GLN A 750 19.04 -1.85 -24.94
C GLN A 750 18.64 -1.42 -23.52
N ILE A 751 18.65 -2.31 -22.52
CA ILE A 751 18.52 -1.94 -21.11
C ILE A 751 19.69 -1.02 -20.70
N ILE A 752 20.92 -1.40 -21.04
CA ILE A 752 22.12 -0.58 -20.82
C ILE A 752 21.97 0.78 -21.51
N PHE A 753 21.63 0.79 -22.80
CA PHE A 753 21.42 2.04 -23.54
C PHE A 753 20.34 2.91 -22.89
N CYS A 754 19.18 2.34 -22.54
CA CYS A 754 18.08 3.11 -21.96
C CYS A 754 18.44 3.68 -20.59
N PHE A 755 19.16 2.91 -19.76
CA PHE A 755 19.66 3.39 -18.48
C PHE A 755 20.72 4.48 -18.65
N ALA A 756 21.62 4.34 -19.63
CA ALA A 756 22.62 5.35 -19.96
C ALA A 756 21.97 6.68 -20.39
N GLN A 757 20.86 6.63 -21.14
CA GLN A 757 20.06 7.83 -21.45
C GLN A 757 19.39 8.40 -20.19
N HIS A 758 18.87 7.54 -19.31
CA HIS A 758 18.23 7.97 -18.07
C HIS A 758 19.19 8.77 -17.17
N ILE A 759 20.44 8.31 -17.01
CA ILE A 759 21.48 8.93 -16.19
C ILE A 759 22.26 10.05 -16.92
N ARG A 760 21.86 10.42 -18.15
CA ARG A 760 22.54 11.41 -19.00
C ARG A 760 24.03 11.13 -19.21
N ILE A 761 24.35 9.92 -19.68
CA ILE A 761 25.73 9.55 -20.00
C ILE A 761 26.40 10.50 -21.02
N SER A 762 25.59 11.19 -21.84
CA SER A 762 26.04 12.18 -22.83
C SER A 762 26.85 13.33 -22.23
N ASP A 763 26.62 13.65 -20.95
CA ASP A 763 27.24 14.80 -20.26
C ASP A 763 28.73 14.58 -20.00
N ILE A 764 29.19 13.31 -20.05
CA ILE A 764 30.59 12.95 -19.82
C ILE A 764 31.35 12.56 -21.10
N ILE A 765 30.73 12.69 -22.28
CA ILE A 765 31.37 12.31 -23.56
C ILE A 765 32.14 13.48 -24.15
N ASP A 766 33.44 13.30 -24.38
CA ASP A 766 34.27 14.23 -25.15
C ASP A 766 34.15 13.95 -26.66
N TYR A 767 33.22 14.65 -27.30
CA TYR A 767 33.00 14.56 -28.75
C TYR A 767 34.21 14.98 -29.61
N GLY A 768 35.19 15.68 -29.03
CA GLY A 768 36.43 16.09 -29.70
C GLY A 768 37.56 15.06 -29.63
N ASN A 769 37.45 14.04 -28.76
CA ASN A 769 38.49 13.06 -28.48
C ASN A 769 37.99 11.62 -28.71
N ASP A 770 37.51 11.35 -29.93
CA ASP A 770 36.92 10.08 -30.34
C ASP A 770 35.81 9.56 -29.40
N GLY A 771 35.11 10.48 -28.72
CA GLY A 771 34.07 10.16 -27.75
C GLY A 771 34.55 9.39 -26.53
N LYS A 772 35.81 9.56 -26.13
CA LYS A 772 36.27 9.14 -24.80
C LYS A 772 35.53 9.92 -23.71
N ALA A 773 35.57 9.41 -22.48
CA ALA A 773 35.09 10.18 -21.34
C ALA A 773 35.91 11.48 -21.18
N ILE A 774 35.26 12.56 -20.74
CA ILE A 774 35.92 13.82 -20.39
C ILE A 774 36.99 13.58 -19.32
N TRP A 775 38.10 14.31 -19.40
CA TRP A 775 39.08 14.30 -18.32
C TRP A 775 38.55 15.10 -17.13
N ILE A 776 38.63 14.52 -15.94
CA ILE A 776 38.16 15.12 -14.70
C ILE A 776 39.26 15.00 -13.64
N ASP A 777 39.35 16.00 -12.76
CA ASP A 777 40.21 15.97 -11.58
C ASP A 777 39.53 15.24 -10.41
N ASP A 778 40.23 15.09 -9.28
CA ASP A 778 39.69 14.40 -8.11
C ASP A 778 38.62 15.21 -7.34
N THR A 779 38.33 16.45 -7.75
CA THR A 779 37.38 17.35 -7.07
C THR A 779 35.95 17.26 -7.58
N VAL A 780 35.72 16.56 -8.70
CA VAL A 780 34.35 16.36 -9.21
C VAL A 780 33.57 15.34 -8.36
N SER A 781 32.24 15.49 -8.40
CA SER A 781 31.31 14.66 -7.64
C SER A 781 31.52 13.16 -7.86
N TRP A 782 31.20 12.36 -6.83
CA TRP A 782 31.21 10.89 -6.91
C TRP A 782 30.39 10.39 -8.11
N ARG A 783 29.25 11.04 -8.38
CA ARG A 783 28.36 10.71 -9.48
C ARG A 783 29.06 10.82 -10.83
N THR A 784 29.78 11.91 -11.10
CA THR A 784 30.49 12.09 -12.36
C THR A 784 31.56 11.01 -12.55
N ARG A 785 32.29 10.67 -11.49
CA ARG A 785 33.26 9.56 -11.51
C ARG A 785 32.59 8.22 -11.79
N ALA A 786 31.45 7.95 -11.17
CA ALA A 786 30.65 6.75 -11.39
C ALA A 786 30.12 6.66 -12.83
N LEU A 787 29.66 7.77 -13.43
CA LEU A 787 29.25 7.81 -14.85
C LEU A 787 30.40 7.45 -15.79
N ILE A 788 31.61 7.95 -15.53
CA ILE A 788 32.78 7.63 -16.35
C ILE A 788 33.16 6.15 -16.21
N ALA A 789 33.14 5.62 -14.99
CA ALA A 789 33.41 4.20 -14.75
C ALA A 789 32.35 3.31 -15.43
N PHE A 790 31.08 3.66 -15.32
CA PHE A 790 29.97 3.02 -16.04
C PHE A 790 30.18 3.08 -17.56
N TYR A 791 30.52 4.25 -18.11
CA TYR A 791 30.77 4.43 -19.54
C TYR A 791 31.92 3.55 -20.04
N ASN A 792 33.02 3.51 -19.29
CA ASN A 792 34.20 2.73 -19.64
C ASN A 792 33.94 1.22 -19.55
N LEU A 793 33.08 0.79 -18.61
CA LEU A 793 32.67 -0.61 -18.50
C LEU A 793 31.76 -0.99 -19.67
N PHE A 794 30.62 -0.32 -19.82
CA PHE A 794 29.54 -0.77 -20.71
C PHE A 794 29.66 -0.30 -22.17
N PHE A 795 30.45 0.74 -22.46
CA PHE A 795 30.73 1.22 -23.82
C PHE A 795 32.21 1.09 -24.16
N SER A 796 32.83 0.00 -23.71
CA SER A 796 34.20 -0.37 -24.07
C SER A 796 34.32 -0.79 -25.54
N ASP A 797 33.27 -1.37 -26.11
CA ASP A 797 33.18 -1.71 -27.53
C ASP A 797 33.13 -0.45 -28.41
N PRO A 798 34.03 -0.30 -29.41
CA PRO A 798 34.07 0.88 -30.27
C PRO A 798 32.81 1.10 -31.12
N GLU A 799 32.11 0.05 -31.55
CA GLU A 799 30.92 0.18 -32.39
C GLU A 799 29.72 0.65 -31.58
N GLU A 800 29.48 0.04 -30.42
CA GLU A 800 28.42 0.46 -29.48
C GLU A 800 28.65 1.88 -28.98
N ARG A 801 29.91 2.23 -28.67
CA ARG A 801 30.30 3.60 -28.32
C ARG A 801 29.98 4.58 -29.44
N LEU A 802 30.34 4.24 -30.69
CA LEU A 802 30.10 5.10 -31.84
C LEU A 802 28.60 5.33 -32.07
N GLU A 803 27.77 4.32 -31.85
CA GLU A 803 26.31 4.44 -31.94
C GLU A 803 25.76 5.39 -30.86
N LEU A 804 26.19 5.23 -29.60
CA LEU A 804 25.83 6.14 -28.51
C LEU A 804 26.27 7.58 -28.79
N ILE A 805 27.48 7.79 -29.31
CA ILE A 805 27.99 9.12 -29.69
C ILE A 805 27.12 9.75 -30.77
N ARG A 806 26.82 9.01 -31.85
CA ARG A 806 25.99 9.54 -32.95
C ARG A 806 24.59 9.89 -32.48
N PHE A 807 24.01 9.07 -31.61
CA PHE A 807 22.72 9.37 -30.98
C PHE A 807 22.81 10.64 -30.12
N SER A 808 23.82 10.74 -29.26
CA SER A 808 23.99 11.88 -28.34
C SER A 808 24.31 13.20 -29.07
N GLN A 809 24.94 13.13 -30.25
CA GLN A 809 25.12 14.27 -31.16
C GLN A 809 23.83 14.72 -31.87
N GLY A 810 22.72 14.02 -31.66
CA GLY A 810 21.44 14.32 -32.32
C GLY A 810 21.42 14.02 -33.81
N ARG A 811 22.21 13.05 -34.29
CA ARG A 811 22.17 12.66 -35.71
C ARG A 811 20.86 11.95 -36.03
N ASP A 812 20.14 12.46 -37.03
CA ASP A 812 18.83 11.95 -37.43
C ASP A 812 18.84 10.46 -37.82
N ASP A 813 19.90 9.96 -38.47
CA ASP A 813 20.00 8.56 -38.88
C ASP A 813 20.14 7.61 -37.68
N ALA A 814 20.99 7.96 -36.72
CA ALA A 814 21.15 7.21 -35.47
C ALA A 814 19.87 7.28 -34.61
N GLY A 815 19.31 8.48 -34.44
CA GLY A 815 18.05 8.68 -33.70
C GLY A 815 16.90 7.83 -34.25
N ASN A 816 16.67 7.87 -35.57
CA ASN A 816 15.62 7.09 -36.22
C ASN A 816 15.85 5.57 -36.10
N ARG A 817 17.11 5.12 -36.18
CA ARG A 817 17.46 3.71 -36.04
C ARG A 817 17.18 3.22 -34.61
N THR A 818 17.69 3.92 -33.61
CA THR A 818 17.48 3.61 -32.19
C THR A 818 15.99 3.63 -31.86
N GLU A 819 15.27 4.67 -32.26
CA GLU A 819 13.83 4.78 -32.00
C GLU A 819 13.05 3.61 -32.59
N LYS A 820 13.41 3.15 -33.81
CA LYS A 820 12.80 1.97 -34.43
C LYS A 820 13.06 0.69 -33.63
N ILE A 821 14.27 0.50 -33.12
CA ILE A 821 14.63 -0.66 -32.29
C ILE A 821 13.84 -0.62 -30.98
N LEU A 822 13.85 0.52 -30.28
CA LEU A 822 13.16 0.68 -29.01
C LEU A 822 11.64 0.50 -29.15
N LYS A 823 11.02 1.03 -30.21
CA LYS A 823 9.59 0.81 -30.50
C LYS A 823 9.26 -0.65 -30.75
N LYS A 824 10.14 -1.38 -31.47
CA LYS A 824 9.99 -2.82 -31.69
C LYS A 824 10.02 -3.59 -30.37
N LEU A 825 11.01 -3.30 -29.51
CA LEU A 825 11.15 -3.94 -28.20
C LEU A 825 9.98 -3.62 -27.26
N PHE A 826 9.43 -2.40 -27.33
CA PHE A 826 8.23 -2.02 -26.59
C PHE A 826 7.04 -2.91 -26.98
N LEU A 827 6.81 -3.09 -28.28
CA LEU A 827 5.72 -3.95 -28.78
C LEU A 827 5.95 -5.42 -28.42
N GLU A 828 7.19 -5.90 -28.50
CA GLU A 828 7.54 -7.28 -28.14
C GLU A 828 7.33 -7.54 -26.64
N SER A 829 7.73 -6.61 -25.78
CA SER A 829 7.50 -6.66 -24.33
C SER A 829 6.00 -6.71 -24.01
N MET A 830 5.21 -5.85 -24.65
CA MET A 830 3.76 -5.84 -24.53
C MET A 830 3.14 -7.16 -24.99
N GLN A 831 3.57 -7.71 -26.13
CA GLN A 831 3.07 -8.99 -26.67
C GLN A 831 3.41 -10.18 -25.77
N ARG A 832 4.62 -10.23 -25.19
CA ARG A 832 4.99 -11.30 -24.26
C ARG A 832 4.16 -11.24 -22.99
N THR A 833 3.97 -10.04 -22.43
CA THR A 833 3.12 -9.81 -21.26
C THR A 833 1.67 -10.22 -21.55
N ASP A 834 1.10 -9.76 -22.66
CA ASP A 834 -0.26 -10.09 -23.08
C ASP A 834 -0.45 -11.60 -23.27
N LYS A 835 0.50 -12.26 -23.94
CA LYS A 835 0.48 -13.73 -24.10
C LYS A 835 0.52 -14.47 -22.77
N LYS A 836 1.32 -14.00 -21.81
CA LYS A 836 1.39 -14.60 -20.46
C LYS A 836 0.07 -14.41 -19.71
N LEU A 837 -0.56 -13.23 -19.79
CA LEU A 837 -1.87 -12.97 -19.20
C LEU A 837 -2.95 -13.88 -19.80
N CYS A 838 -2.97 -14.03 -21.12
CA CYS A 838 -3.88 -14.94 -21.82
C CYS A 838 -3.67 -16.39 -21.38
N SER A 839 -2.43 -16.86 -21.24
CA SER A 839 -2.11 -18.21 -20.73
C SER A 839 -2.64 -18.40 -19.31
N LEU A 840 -2.35 -17.47 -18.40
CA LEU A 840 -2.83 -17.54 -17.01
C LEU A 840 -4.35 -17.55 -16.94
N GLY A 841 -5.03 -16.72 -17.74
CA GLY A 841 -6.49 -16.72 -17.83
C GLY A 841 -7.04 -18.05 -18.35
N HIS A 842 -6.39 -18.64 -19.35
CA HIS A 842 -6.73 -19.94 -19.90
C HIS A 842 -6.57 -21.07 -18.88
N ASP A 843 -5.40 -21.16 -18.25
CA ASP A 843 -5.06 -22.20 -17.27
C ASP A 843 -6.01 -22.15 -16.06
N ASN A 844 -6.26 -20.95 -15.53
CA ASN A 844 -7.25 -20.73 -14.48
C ASN A 844 -8.66 -21.17 -14.92
N GLY A 845 -9.05 -20.88 -16.16
CA GLY A 845 -10.34 -21.31 -16.71
C GLY A 845 -10.45 -22.84 -16.80
N VAL A 846 -9.42 -23.50 -17.34
CA VAL A 846 -9.32 -24.97 -17.45
C VAL A 846 -9.39 -25.62 -16.08
N ASP A 847 -8.62 -25.13 -15.12
CA ASP A 847 -8.53 -25.69 -13.77
C ASP A 847 -9.85 -25.57 -13.02
N ASN A 848 -10.47 -24.40 -13.04
CA ASN A 848 -11.78 -24.19 -12.41
C ASN A 848 -12.86 -25.12 -12.99
N ILE A 849 -12.86 -25.35 -14.31
CA ILE A 849 -13.84 -26.24 -14.95
C ILE A 849 -13.51 -27.71 -14.66
N ALA A 850 -12.24 -28.11 -14.69
CA ALA A 850 -11.81 -29.48 -14.40
C ALA A 850 -12.14 -29.87 -12.95
N GLU A 851 -11.84 -29.00 -11.98
CA GLU A 851 -12.20 -29.20 -10.58
C GLU A 851 -13.72 -29.30 -10.37
N HIS A 852 -14.49 -28.46 -11.07
CA HIS A 852 -15.94 -28.53 -11.04
C HIS A 852 -16.45 -29.87 -11.57
N LEU A 853 -15.90 -30.40 -12.66
CA LEU A 853 -16.32 -31.69 -13.22
C LEU A 853 -16.03 -32.87 -12.29
N LEU A 854 -14.93 -32.85 -11.54
CA LEU A 854 -14.63 -33.85 -10.50
C LEU A 854 -15.67 -33.82 -9.37
N LYS A 855 -16.05 -32.62 -8.94
CA LYS A 855 -17.04 -32.42 -7.87
C LYS A 855 -18.42 -32.98 -8.26
N VAL A 856 -18.73 -33.02 -9.56
CA VAL A 856 -20.04 -33.40 -10.11
C VAL A 856 -20.11 -34.86 -10.63
N GLY A 857 -18.97 -35.57 -10.76
CA GLY A 857 -18.87 -36.81 -11.56
C GLY A 857 -18.13 -38.02 -10.94
N ASP A 858 -18.30 -39.17 -11.60
CA ASP A 858 -18.02 -40.56 -11.18
C ASP A 858 -16.54 -40.87 -10.82
N SER A 859 -16.37 -41.88 -9.96
CA SER A 859 -15.14 -42.45 -9.36
C SER A 859 -13.99 -42.86 -10.30
N SER A 860 -14.09 -42.56 -11.60
CA SER A 860 -13.12 -42.90 -12.65
C SER A 860 -12.50 -41.67 -13.34
N ALA A 861 -12.82 -40.45 -12.92
CA ALA A 861 -12.33 -39.22 -13.54
C ALA A 861 -10.90 -38.87 -13.08
N ASP A 862 -9.92 -39.17 -13.93
CA ASP A 862 -8.55 -38.66 -13.87
C ASP A 862 -8.53 -37.16 -14.23
N LEU A 863 -7.97 -36.30 -13.37
CA LEU A 863 -7.77 -34.85 -13.57
C LEU A 863 -7.12 -34.50 -14.91
N GLU A 864 -6.27 -35.37 -15.44
CA GLU A 864 -5.59 -35.10 -16.71
C GLU A 864 -6.55 -35.14 -17.91
N ASN A 865 -7.59 -35.98 -17.90
CA ASN A 865 -8.46 -36.16 -19.07
C ASN A 865 -9.38 -34.95 -19.33
N PRO A 866 -10.06 -34.36 -18.31
CA PRO A 866 -10.80 -33.11 -18.47
C PRO A 866 -9.88 -31.96 -18.87
N LYS A 867 -8.72 -31.79 -18.23
CA LYS A 867 -7.77 -30.71 -18.59
C LYS A 867 -7.30 -30.83 -20.06
N LYS A 868 -6.96 -32.05 -20.51
CA LYS A 868 -6.61 -32.36 -21.92
C LYS A 868 -7.74 -32.07 -22.90
N PHE A 869 -9.01 -32.23 -22.50
CA PHE A 869 -10.17 -31.98 -23.36
C PHE A 869 -10.59 -30.50 -23.36
N LEU A 870 -10.53 -29.83 -22.21
CA LEU A 870 -10.95 -28.44 -22.02
C LEU A 870 -9.94 -27.44 -22.61
N SER A 871 -8.65 -27.72 -22.47
CA SER A 871 -7.61 -26.80 -22.94
C SER A 871 -7.72 -26.50 -24.46
N PRO A 872 -7.92 -27.46 -25.37
CA PRO A 872 -8.16 -27.14 -26.78
C PRO A 872 -9.44 -26.34 -27.04
N LEU A 873 -10.48 -26.53 -26.23
CA LEU A 873 -11.80 -25.88 -26.41
C LEU A 873 -11.79 -24.42 -25.95
N LEU A 874 -11.04 -24.12 -24.89
CA LEU A 874 -10.92 -22.78 -24.33
C LEU A 874 -9.80 -21.95 -24.99
N ALA A 875 -9.04 -22.54 -25.92
CA ALA A 875 -7.97 -21.86 -26.68
C ALA A 875 -8.47 -21.06 -27.90
N VAL A 876 -9.78 -21.08 -28.19
CA VAL A 876 -10.38 -20.51 -29.43
C VAL A 876 -11.17 -19.21 -29.18
N VAL A 877 -10.89 -18.46 -28.12
CA VAL A 877 -11.55 -17.16 -27.84
C VAL A 877 -10.58 -16.00 -27.98
#